data_AF-A0A951VLF3-F1
#
_entry.id   AF-A0A951VLF3-F1
#
_cell.length_a   1.000
_cell.length_b   1.000
_cell.length_c   1.000
_cell.angle_alpha   90.00
_cell.angle_beta   90.00
_cell.angle_gamma   90.00
#
_symmetry.space_group_name_H-M   'P 1'
#
loop_
_entity.id
_entity.type
_entity.pdbx_description
1 polymer ?
#
loop_
_entity_poly.entity_id
_entity_poly.type
_entity_poly.pdbx_seq_one_letter_code
_entity_poly.pdbx_strand_id
1 'polypeptide(L)'
;MPGGLFTIDGGSIKTDINEKSPWQGIEVWGNSSASQYPMQGQPSQQGKLILNNATIENALCAVSLWKEGDYTKTGGIVQATNTIFRNNTKSVHIQPYRNFNPYFPTEEMDYLASFTNCTFVVDNDYLGTHNFYKHVDLNRVKGVKFNSCNFSLADNVQSASPWNSAIASYSAGFSAMAPTGQTCSFSGFQSAIYAANTGMNTYSFFVNRALFDNNAIGINAKWMNNAAVINSTFNIGNGNYTAENCYYGIRLEQSSGFAIEENQFGKQESSPQANLIGISVVNSLGVEDIYRNTFAGLSAGNYAYGKNYMSNGIGGLSYTCNTNSDNYADIYVYGTTSEHGIQSLQGSFSQPAGNTFSPNATWNFYNGTRRLIGYYYNTNAAFQYPAFVEYVVREGVLANNACPSHYGGNNETLTLTASQKQALESEYLISMNRYDAVQSLYSNLTDGGDTEGSLNDIATAQSGDMWALRARLLGASPHVSQEVLLAVADHTEVFTEAAIFDILAANPDELRNNELIEYLGQKEIPLPEYMIDILRQVAEGTTYKTVLQMQMAKHSHDKARAAHDMLRSILNEESPDMIQLRNWLHNLGGLSAERQIVASFIQEGRYSEAIDLANTLPMVYALQGETLDEHNNFVAMLLMNQNMLEENRGLEDLTEDETAIMNDFAVNDNGLAGTLARSIVETISGQPFANCPSLQGELSYKSSAIVNPNHLAGYFGLSISVKPNPANSWTSFDFTLPEDAKDARIEIASPAGAVIESIPLSSIKGQKLFDTRKLSPGVYNCTLFAGAFSQTVKLIIQH
;
A
#
# COMPACT_ATOMS: atom_id res chain seq x y z
N MET A 1 -26.29 -1.31 38.07
CA MET A 1 -26.71 -2.72 38.23
C MET A 1 -27.58 -3.13 37.06
N PRO A 2 -27.63 -4.44 36.69
CA PRO A 2 -28.53 -4.95 35.66
C PRO A 2 -29.98 -4.48 35.85
N GLY A 3 -30.61 -3.99 34.78
CA GLY A 3 -31.97 -3.42 34.80
C GLY A 3 -32.11 -2.07 35.50
N GLY A 4 -31.03 -1.55 36.09
CA GLY A 4 -30.99 -0.21 36.67
C GLY A 4 -30.84 0.86 35.59
N LEU A 5 -31.59 1.95 35.73
CA LEU A 5 -31.45 3.17 34.95
C LEU A 5 -30.94 4.30 35.85
N PHE A 6 -29.83 4.91 35.47
CA PHE A 6 -29.34 6.13 36.09
C PHE A 6 -29.31 7.26 35.05
N THR A 7 -29.86 8.43 35.39
CA THR A 7 -29.94 9.58 34.50
C THR A 7 -29.38 10.81 35.20
N ILE A 8 -28.50 11.53 34.50
CA ILE A 8 -27.97 12.82 34.92
C ILE A 8 -28.35 13.84 33.84
N ASP A 9 -29.13 14.85 34.22
CA ASP A 9 -29.60 15.89 33.31
C ASP A 9 -29.23 17.27 33.88
N GLY A 10 -28.28 17.95 33.23
CA GLY A 10 -27.72 19.24 33.66
C GLY A 10 -26.80 19.19 34.90
N GLY A 11 -26.55 18.00 35.46
CA GLY A 11 -25.79 17.80 36.69
C GLY A 11 -24.28 17.62 36.48
N SER A 12 -23.51 17.83 37.56
CA SER A 12 -22.07 17.52 37.61
C SER A 12 -21.78 16.51 38.71
N ILE A 13 -20.99 15.47 38.39
CA ILE A 13 -20.40 14.55 39.37
C ILE A 13 -18.89 14.72 39.31
N LYS A 14 -18.30 15.09 40.44
CA LYS A 14 -16.88 15.38 40.58
C LYS A 14 -16.41 15.18 42.01
N THR A 15 -15.10 15.02 42.17
CA THR A 15 -14.41 15.06 43.47
C THR A 15 -14.71 16.38 44.21
N ASP A 16 -14.79 16.34 45.54
CA ASP A 16 -14.91 17.54 46.37
C ASP A 16 -13.72 18.49 46.14
N ILE A 17 -13.95 19.80 46.19
CA ILE A 17 -12.89 20.80 45.94
C ILE A 17 -11.69 20.68 46.89
N ASN A 18 -11.87 20.07 48.07
CA ASN A 18 -10.81 19.87 49.06
C ASN A 18 -10.09 18.53 48.90
N GLU A 19 -10.63 17.60 48.09
CA GLU A 19 -10.05 16.30 47.83
C GLU A 19 -9.12 16.38 46.61
N LYS A 20 -7.89 15.87 46.76
CA LYS A 20 -6.86 15.88 45.70
C LYS A 20 -6.71 14.54 44.99
N SER A 21 -7.65 13.62 45.23
CA SER A 21 -7.64 12.29 44.64
C SER A 21 -8.88 12.10 43.78
N PRO A 22 -8.75 11.44 42.62
CA PRO A 22 -9.91 11.14 41.81
C PRO A 22 -10.87 10.18 42.53
N TRP A 23 -12.17 10.33 42.29
CA TRP A 23 -13.17 9.35 42.72
C TRP A 23 -13.22 8.17 41.73
N GLN A 24 -13.81 7.03 42.11
CA GLN A 24 -13.77 5.82 41.27
C GLN A 24 -14.41 6.04 39.88
N GLY A 25 -15.55 6.72 39.85
CA GLY A 25 -16.38 6.87 38.64
C GLY A 25 -17.69 6.07 38.72
N ILE A 26 -18.43 6.03 37.60
CA ILE A 26 -19.72 5.33 37.51
C ILE A 26 -19.51 3.95 36.89
N GLU A 27 -19.85 2.90 37.62
CA GLU A 27 -19.93 1.55 37.06
C GLU A 27 -21.36 1.21 36.61
N VAL A 28 -21.49 0.85 35.33
CA VAL A 28 -22.74 0.47 34.69
C VAL A 28 -22.72 -1.03 34.45
N TRP A 29 -23.12 -1.80 35.46
CA TRP A 29 -23.05 -3.26 35.39
C TRP A 29 -24.10 -3.84 34.46
N GLY A 30 -23.67 -4.74 33.58
CA GLY A 30 -24.53 -5.50 32.68
C GLY A 30 -24.67 -6.97 33.05
N ASN A 31 -25.14 -7.75 32.08
CA ASN A 31 -25.14 -9.21 32.08
C ASN A 31 -24.54 -9.68 30.75
N SER A 32 -23.37 -10.33 30.81
CA SER A 32 -22.62 -10.73 29.62
C SER A 32 -23.35 -11.77 28.76
N SER A 33 -24.32 -12.50 29.33
CA SER A 33 -25.13 -13.52 28.64
C SER A 33 -26.49 -13.00 28.15
N ALA A 34 -26.76 -11.71 28.27
CA ALA A 34 -28.03 -11.11 27.86
C ALA A 34 -27.82 -10.05 26.77
N SER A 35 -28.81 -9.87 25.90
CA SER A 35 -28.82 -8.79 24.89
C SER A 35 -28.97 -7.42 25.56
N GLN A 36 -28.46 -6.37 24.90
CA GLN A 36 -28.77 -4.97 25.26
C GLN A 36 -30.18 -4.55 24.85
N TYR A 37 -30.82 -5.31 23.97
CA TYR A 37 -32.22 -5.16 23.61
C TYR A 37 -33.10 -6.09 24.47
N PRO A 38 -34.06 -5.55 25.23
CA PRO A 38 -35.00 -6.39 25.96
C PRO A 38 -35.96 -7.09 24.99
N MET A 39 -36.31 -8.35 25.29
CA MET A 39 -37.46 -8.99 24.63
C MET A 39 -38.73 -8.22 24.94
N GLN A 40 -39.71 -8.26 24.03
CA GLN A 40 -41.00 -7.61 24.23
C GLN A 40 -41.63 -8.03 25.58
N GLY A 41 -41.93 -7.04 26.43
CA GLY A 41 -42.53 -7.25 27.76
C GLY A 41 -41.56 -7.66 28.87
N GLN A 42 -40.26 -7.80 28.59
CA GLN A 42 -39.23 -8.10 29.59
C GLN A 42 -38.45 -6.83 29.98
N PRO A 43 -38.00 -6.70 31.24
CA PRO A 43 -37.10 -5.62 31.63
C PRO A 43 -35.74 -5.78 30.94
N SER A 44 -35.02 -4.68 30.72
CA SER A 44 -33.62 -4.76 30.29
C SER A 44 -32.79 -5.49 31.34
N GLN A 45 -31.88 -6.36 30.89
CA GLN A 45 -30.93 -7.05 31.74
C GLN A 45 -29.58 -6.35 31.79
N GLN A 46 -29.49 -5.17 31.17
CA GLN A 46 -28.31 -4.32 31.20
C GLN A 46 -28.55 -3.12 32.13
N GLY A 47 -27.48 -2.66 32.79
CA GLY A 47 -27.50 -1.32 33.39
C GLY A 47 -27.48 -0.27 32.28
N LYS A 48 -28.18 0.85 32.48
CA LYS A 48 -28.21 1.96 31.52
C LYS A 48 -27.91 3.29 32.22
N LEU A 49 -26.97 4.03 31.64
CA LEU A 49 -26.61 5.39 32.01
C LEU A 49 -27.02 6.36 30.91
N ILE A 50 -27.77 7.40 31.27
CA ILE A 50 -28.13 8.50 30.36
C ILE A 50 -27.51 9.78 30.90
N LEU A 51 -26.71 10.46 30.08
CA LEU A 51 -26.06 11.72 30.41
C LEU A 51 -26.53 12.80 29.44
N ASN A 52 -27.20 13.83 29.93
CA ASN A 52 -27.69 14.95 29.12
C ASN A 52 -27.17 16.25 29.72
N ASN A 53 -26.40 17.04 28.95
CA ASN A 53 -25.86 18.31 29.41
C ASN A 53 -25.08 18.17 30.75
N ALA A 54 -24.41 17.03 30.95
CA ALA A 54 -23.78 16.67 32.22
C ALA A 54 -22.27 16.97 32.21
N THR A 55 -21.65 16.98 33.39
CA THR A 55 -20.19 17.01 33.53
C THR A 55 -19.72 15.91 34.48
N ILE A 56 -18.87 15.01 34.00
CA ILE A 56 -18.23 13.97 34.80
C ILE A 56 -16.73 14.31 34.88
N GLU A 57 -16.24 14.61 36.08
CA GLU A 57 -14.92 15.22 36.26
C GLU A 57 -14.12 14.56 37.40
N ASN A 58 -12.79 14.51 37.23
CA ASN A 58 -11.84 14.00 38.23
C ASN A 58 -12.10 12.55 38.68
N ALA A 59 -12.51 11.66 37.77
CA ALA A 59 -12.67 10.23 38.04
C ALA A 59 -11.46 9.38 37.61
N LEU A 60 -11.24 8.24 38.27
CA LEU A 60 -10.33 7.20 37.79
C LEU A 60 -10.85 6.61 36.46
N CYS A 61 -12.13 6.23 36.43
CA CYS A 61 -12.82 5.87 35.19
C CYS A 61 -14.23 6.46 35.19
N ALA A 62 -14.45 7.59 34.50
CA ALA A 62 -15.73 8.30 34.57
C ALA A 62 -16.94 7.42 34.31
N VAL A 63 -16.88 6.56 33.28
CA VAL A 63 -17.89 5.55 32.99
C VAL A 63 -17.23 4.22 32.64
N SER A 64 -17.45 3.21 33.48
CA SER A 64 -17.04 1.83 33.27
C SER A 64 -18.27 0.98 32.96
N LEU A 65 -18.37 0.37 31.78
CA LEU A 65 -19.56 -0.41 31.35
C LEU A 65 -19.53 -1.88 31.80
N TRP A 66 -18.86 -2.13 32.92
CA TRP A 66 -18.77 -3.42 33.56
C TRP A 66 -18.58 -3.25 35.07
N LYS A 67 -18.57 -4.35 35.82
CA LYS A 67 -18.17 -4.38 37.23
C LYS A 67 -16.74 -4.89 37.33
N GLU A 68 -15.86 -4.10 37.93
CA GLU A 68 -14.44 -4.45 38.04
C GLU A 68 -14.24 -5.83 38.70
N GLY A 69 -13.38 -6.66 38.10
CA GLY A 69 -13.09 -8.02 38.53
C GLY A 69 -14.16 -9.08 38.22
N ASP A 70 -15.24 -8.74 37.51
CA ASP A 70 -16.36 -9.64 37.24
C ASP A 70 -16.81 -9.59 35.76
N TYR A 71 -16.18 -10.43 34.93
CA TYR A 71 -16.48 -10.54 33.49
C TYR A 71 -17.90 -11.04 33.18
N THR A 72 -18.65 -11.53 34.17
CA THR A 72 -20.08 -11.86 33.99
C THR A 72 -20.97 -10.61 33.96
N LYS A 73 -20.41 -9.44 34.30
CA LYS A 73 -21.11 -8.16 34.45
C LYS A 73 -20.73 -7.13 33.41
N THR A 74 -20.31 -7.54 32.21
CA THR A 74 -20.13 -6.67 31.05
C THR A 74 -21.46 -6.38 30.33
N GLY A 75 -21.46 -5.46 29.37
CA GLY A 75 -22.63 -5.14 28.53
C GLY A 75 -23.46 -3.92 28.96
N GLY A 76 -22.97 -3.13 29.93
CA GLY A 76 -23.62 -1.88 30.35
C GLY A 76 -23.82 -0.89 29.20
N ILE A 77 -24.81 0.00 29.30
CA ILE A 77 -25.16 0.94 28.23
C ILE A 77 -24.89 2.37 28.70
N VAL A 78 -24.26 3.20 27.85
CA VAL A 78 -24.18 4.66 28.07
C VAL A 78 -24.70 5.41 26.84
N GLN A 79 -25.57 6.39 27.06
CA GLN A 79 -26.05 7.31 26.04
C GLN A 79 -25.80 8.72 26.54
N ALA A 80 -24.82 9.40 25.94
CA ALA A 80 -24.38 10.73 26.36
C ALA A 80 -24.63 11.77 25.27
N THR A 81 -25.27 12.88 25.64
CA THR A 81 -25.54 14.02 24.76
C THR A 81 -25.06 15.31 25.44
N ASN A 82 -24.34 16.16 24.71
CA ASN A 82 -23.82 17.45 25.20
C ASN A 82 -23.08 17.33 26.55
N THR A 83 -22.34 16.23 26.77
CA THR A 83 -21.73 15.91 28.06
C THR A 83 -20.23 16.15 28.03
N ILE A 84 -19.69 16.66 29.13
CA ILE A 84 -18.26 16.91 29.31
C ILE A 84 -17.66 15.83 30.21
N PHE A 85 -16.63 15.15 29.73
CA PHE A 85 -15.76 14.27 30.49
C PHE A 85 -14.42 14.99 30.69
N ARG A 86 -14.20 15.59 31.86
CA ARG A 86 -13.03 16.43 32.14
C ARG A 86 -12.07 15.79 33.14
N ASN A 87 -10.77 15.83 32.86
CA ASN A 87 -9.70 15.49 33.81
C ASN A 87 -9.88 14.11 34.48
N ASN A 88 -10.43 13.17 33.72
CA ASN A 88 -10.57 11.78 34.15
C ASN A 88 -9.34 10.99 33.70
N THR A 89 -8.80 10.12 34.54
CA THR A 89 -7.68 9.22 34.17
C THR A 89 -8.07 8.33 32.99
N LYS A 90 -9.34 7.94 32.92
CA LYS A 90 -10.01 7.31 31.78
C LYS A 90 -11.46 7.81 31.73
N SER A 91 -11.99 8.13 30.56
CA SER A 91 -13.37 8.63 30.44
C SER A 91 -14.38 7.52 30.21
N VAL A 92 -14.09 6.57 29.33
CA VAL A 92 -14.98 5.46 28.99
C VAL A 92 -14.17 4.17 28.92
N HIS A 93 -14.64 3.14 29.62
CA HIS A 93 -14.04 1.81 29.59
C HIS A 93 -15.07 0.75 29.25
N ILE A 94 -14.82 -0.01 28.18
CA ILE A 94 -15.70 -1.08 27.72
C ILE A 94 -14.89 -2.38 27.59
N GLN A 95 -15.23 -3.34 28.45
CA GLN A 95 -14.69 -4.70 28.40
C GLN A 95 -15.38 -5.57 27.34
N PRO A 96 -14.77 -6.69 26.93
CA PRO A 96 -15.33 -7.62 25.95
C PRO A 96 -16.80 -7.96 26.21
N TYR A 97 -17.63 -7.74 25.20
CA TYR A 97 -19.04 -8.06 25.21
C TYR A 97 -19.58 -8.09 23.79
N ARG A 98 -20.29 -9.18 23.46
CA ARG A 98 -20.99 -9.34 22.21
C ARG A 98 -22.46 -8.98 22.41
N ASN A 99 -22.92 -7.88 21.83
CA ASN A 99 -24.37 -7.63 21.76
C ASN A 99 -24.99 -8.52 20.68
N PHE A 100 -26.25 -8.92 20.85
CA PHE A 100 -26.91 -9.83 19.93
C PHE A 100 -28.42 -9.57 19.88
N ASN A 101 -29.07 -10.09 18.83
CA ASN A 101 -30.51 -10.04 18.68
C ASN A 101 -31.20 -10.90 19.77
N PRO A 102 -32.11 -10.36 20.58
CA PRO A 102 -32.72 -11.10 21.68
C PRO A 102 -33.62 -12.26 21.22
N TYR A 103 -34.05 -12.27 19.95
CA TYR A 103 -34.81 -13.38 19.35
C TYR A 103 -33.91 -14.36 18.59
N PHE A 104 -32.75 -13.90 18.12
CA PHE A 104 -31.78 -14.69 17.37
C PHE A 104 -30.36 -14.49 17.96
N PRO A 105 -29.99 -15.15 19.08
CA PRO A 105 -28.72 -14.87 19.77
C PRO A 105 -27.45 -15.15 18.97
N THR A 106 -27.56 -15.85 17.84
CA THR A 106 -26.48 -16.05 16.88
C THR A 106 -26.21 -14.83 16.01
N GLU A 107 -27.16 -13.89 15.90
CA GLU A 107 -27.01 -12.64 15.16
C GLU A 107 -26.38 -11.58 16.08
N GLU A 108 -25.14 -11.19 15.76
CA GLU A 108 -24.47 -10.10 16.45
C GLU A 108 -25.05 -8.74 16.06
N MET A 109 -25.09 -7.82 17.03
CA MET A 109 -25.59 -6.46 16.84
C MET A 109 -24.60 -5.40 17.34
N ASP A 110 -24.75 -4.16 16.90
CA ASP A 110 -24.00 -3.03 17.45
C ASP A 110 -24.25 -2.85 18.95
N TYR A 111 -23.21 -2.43 19.67
CA TYR A 111 -23.24 -2.02 21.06
C TYR A 111 -24.02 -0.69 21.18
N LEU A 112 -24.91 -0.59 22.17
CA LEU A 112 -25.81 0.56 22.35
C LEU A 112 -25.18 1.80 23.01
N ALA A 113 -23.85 1.89 22.99
CA ALA A 113 -23.10 3.00 23.55
C ALA A 113 -22.97 4.11 22.49
N SER A 114 -23.45 5.31 22.83
CA SER A 114 -23.39 6.46 21.93
C SER A 114 -23.06 7.76 22.66
N PHE A 115 -22.29 8.60 21.97
CA PHE A 115 -21.84 9.89 22.44
C PHE A 115 -22.13 10.91 21.34
N THR A 116 -22.93 11.94 21.63
CA THR A 116 -23.33 12.96 20.67
C THR A 116 -23.01 14.34 21.23
N ASN A 117 -22.22 15.14 20.50
CA ASN A 117 -21.77 16.47 20.94
C ASN A 117 -21.06 16.45 22.30
N CYS A 118 -20.32 15.38 22.61
CA CYS A 118 -19.61 15.26 23.87
C CYS A 118 -18.20 15.86 23.77
N THR A 119 -17.68 16.33 24.89
CA THR A 119 -16.29 16.82 25.01
C THR A 119 -15.53 15.94 25.98
N PHE A 120 -14.40 15.41 25.55
CA PHE A 120 -13.45 14.65 26.32
C PHE A 120 -12.18 15.48 26.44
N VAL A 121 -11.84 15.93 27.64
CA VAL A 121 -10.74 16.87 27.83
C VAL A 121 -9.89 16.49 29.03
N VAL A 122 -8.57 16.52 28.84
CA VAL A 122 -7.60 16.60 29.93
C VAL A 122 -6.85 17.93 29.76
N ASP A 123 -6.99 18.81 30.75
CA ASP A 123 -6.35 20.12 30.80
C ASP A 123 -5.32 20.21 31.94
N ASN A 124 -4.75 21.40 32.14
CA ASN A 124 -3.70 21.63 33.14
C ASN A 124 -4.20 21.57 34.60
N ASP A 125 -5.52 21.46 34.83
CA ASP A 125 -6.10 21.22 36.14
C ASP A 125 -6.23 19.71 36.45
N TYR A 126 -5.67 18.83 35.60
CA TYR A 126 -5.62 17.40 35.88
C TYR A 126 -4.89 17.11 37.19
N LEU A 127 -5.51 16.32 38.08
CA LEU A 127 -4.98 16.04 39.42
C LEU A 127 -3.61 15.34 39.41
N GLY A 128 -3.26 14.65 38.33
CA GLY A 128 -1.93 14.08 38.10
C GLY A 128 -1.51 12.95 39.06
N THR A 129 -2.44 12.41 39.86
CA THR A 129 -2.15 11.31 40.81
C THR A 129 -2.04 9.93 40.15
N HIS A 130 -2.56 9.81 38.93
CA HIS A 130 -2.51 8.60 38.10
C HIS A 130 -2.11 9.01 36.69
N ASN A 131 -1.55 8.06 35.92
CA ASN A 131 -1.18 8.34 34.55
C ASN A 131 -2.41 8.31 33.64
N PHE A 132 -2.61 9.38 32.85
CA PHE A 132 -3.58 9.39 31.76
C PHE A 132 -2.99 8.70 30.54
N TYR A 133 -3.68 7.67 30.04
CA TYR A 133 -3.31 6.96 28.81
C TYR A 133 -4.32 7.18 27.69
N LYS A 134 -5.61 7.25 28.01
CA LYS A 134 -6.65 7.33 26.99
C LYS A 134 -7.98 7.82 27.53
N HIS A 135 -8.73 8.56 26.72
CA HIS A 135 -10.11 8.89 27.06
C HIS A 135 -11.01 7.67 26.93
N VAL A 136 -10.95 6.98 25.79
CA VAL A 136 -11.83 5.86 25.46
C VAL A 136 -11.00 4.60 25.27
N ASP A 137 -11.41 3.54 25.96
CA ASP A 137 -10.80 2.20 25.94
C ASP A 137 -11.86 1.18 25.49
N LEU A 138 -11.74 0.71 24.24
CA LEU A 138 -12.67 -0.24 23.62
C LEU A 138 -11.98 -1.59 23.43
N ASN A 139 -12.55 -2.65 24.00
CA ASN A 139 -12.01 -4.01 23.86
C ASN A 139 -13.08 -4.98 23.39
N ARG A 140 -12.90 -5.60 22.22
CA ARG A 140 -13.77 -6.65 21.65
C ARG A 140 -15.27 -6.31 21.73
N VAL A 141 -15.64 -5.13 21.23
CA VAL A 141 -17.03 -4.67 21.09
C VAL A 141 -17.30 -4.11 19.70
N LYS A 142 -18.52 -4.26 19.20
CA LYS A 142 -18.93 -3.79 17.86
C LYS A 142 -19.72 -2.49 17.94
N GLY A 143 -19.43 -1.51 17.07
CA GLY A 143 -20.38 -0.45 16.71
C GLY A 143 -20.58 0.70 17.71
N VAL A 144 -19.59 1.03 18.55
CA VAL A 144 -19.68 2.22 19.44
C VAL A 144 -19.68 3.51 18.63
N LYS A 145 -20.55 4.49 18.96
CA LYS A 145 -20.78 5.68 18.12
C LYS A 145 -20.34 6.99 18.77
N PHE A 146 -19.49 7.74 18.08
CA PHE A 146 -19.06 9.09 18.44
C PHE A 146 -19.50 10.09 17.36
N ASN A 147 -20.53 10.88 17.67
CA ASN A 147 -21.14 11.82 16.75
C ASN A 147 -20.79 13.26 17.16
N SER A 148 -20.05 13.98 16.32
CA SER A 148 -19.63 15.37 16.56
C SER A 148 -18.97 15.59 17.93
N CYS A 149 -18.13 14.64 18.36
CA CYS A 149 -17.42 14.68 19.63
C CYS A 149 -16.06 15.39 19.50
N ASN A 150 -15.62 16.05 20.57
CA ASN A 150 -14.31 16.69 20.67
C ASN A 150 -13.44 15.97 21.72
N PHE A 151 -12.22 15.63 21.34
CA PHE A 151 -11.19 15.07 22.21
C PHE A 151 -9.97 15.99 22.24
N SER A 152 -9.51 16.36 23.43
CA SER A 152 -8.36 17.23 23.57
C SER A 152 -7.50 16.89 24.80
N LEU A 153 -6.19 16.86 24.59
CA LEU A 153 -5.18 16.85 25.65
C LEU A 153 -4.37 18.15 25.58
N ALA A 154 -4.30 18.88 26.70
CA ALA A 154 -3.49 20.09 26.78
C ALA A 154 -1.99 19.78 26.85
N ASP A 155 -1.16 20.75 26.43
CA ASP A 155 0.29 20.64 26.47
C ASP A 155 0.82 20.59 27.91
N ASN A 156 1.90 19.82 28.13
CA ASN A 156 2.62 19.74 29.41
C ASN A 156 1.77 19.32 30.62
N VAL A 157 0.67 18.59 30.40
CA VAL A 157 -0.11 18.01 31.49
C VAL A 157 0.75 17.00 32.27
N GLN A 158 0.91 17.24 33.58
CA GLN A 158 1.61 16.31 34.46
C GLN A 158 0.91 14.96 34.51
N SER A 159 1.68 13.87 34.44
CA SER A 159 1.17 12.50 34.45
C SER A 159 0.29 12.15 33.24
N ALA A 160 0.33 12.92 32.15
CA ALA A 160 -0.08 12.40 30.85
C ALA A 160 1.03 11.46 30.32
N SER A 161 0.66 10.22 29.97
CA SER A 161 1.59 9.28 29.35
C SER A 161 2.11 9.87 28.02
N PRO A 162 3.40 9.69 27.67
CA PRO A 162 3.87 10.03 26.33
C PRO A 162 3.21 9.18 25.23
N TRP A 163 2.59 8.06 25.61
CA TRP A 163 1.94 7.10 24.73
C TRP A 163 0.44 7.10 24.99
N ASN A 164 -0.21 8.20 24.61
CA ASN A 164 -1.63 8.40 24.87
C ASN A 164 -2.49 8.50 23.61
N SER A 165 -3.79 8.29 23.80
CA SER A 165 -4.77 8.30 22.71
C SER A 165 -6.10 8.91 23.11
N ALA A 166 -6.84 9.46 22.14
CA ALA A 166 -8.23 9.82 22.39
C ALA A 166 -9.09 8.55 22.44
N ILE A 167 -8.99 7.73 21.41
CA ILE A 167 -9.67 6.43 21.29
C ILE A 167 -8.62 5.35 21.07
N ALA A 168 -8.57 4.39 21.99
CA ALA A 168 -7.85 3.14 21.79
C ALA A 168 -8.84 1.99 21.60
N SER A 169 -8.69 1.29 20.48
CA SER A 169 -9.52 0.15 20.09
C SER A 169 -8.66 -1.11 19.99
N TYR A 170 -9.04 -2.14 20.72
CA TYR A 170 -8.45 -3.47 20.70
C TYR A 170 -9.49 -4.45 20.19
N SER A 171 -9.40 -4.76 18.89
CA SER A 171 -10.34 -5.62 18.17
C SER A 171 -11.78 -5.15 18.35
N ALA A 172 -12.00 -3.84 18.31
CA ALA A 172 -13.30 -3.21 18.50
C ALA A 172 -13.70 -2.36 17.28
N GLY A 173 -14.99 -2.38 16.96
CA GLY A 173 -15.57 -1.56 15.90
C GLY A 173 -16.21 -0.30 16.46
N PHE A 174 -16.04 0.83 15.77
CA PHE A 174 -16.58 2.12 16.18
C PHE A 174 -16.72 3.08 15.01
N SER A 175 -17.44 4.19 15.23
CA SER A 175 -17.50 5.29 14.28
C SER A 175 -17.25 6.63 14.94
N ALA A 176 -16.55 7.52 14.24
CA ALA A 176 -16.35 8.91 14.60
C ALA A 176 -16.78 9.79 13.44
N MET A 177 -17.98 10.34 13.51
CA MET A 177 -18.60 11.02 12.37
C MET A 177 -19.28 12.34 12.73
N ALA A 178 -19.35 13.24 11.75
CA ALA A 178 -20.09 14.48 11.88
C ALA A 178 -20.97 14.77 10.64
N PRO A 179 -22.11 15.47 10.80
CA PRO A 179 -22.88 15.97 9.68
C PRO A 179 -22.12 17.10 8.96
N THR A 180 -22.59 17.47 7.75
CA THR A 180 -21.95 18.52 6.95
C THR A 180 -21.92 19.85 7.74
N GLY A 181 -20.75 20.50 7.77
CA GLY A 181 -20.54 21.76 8.51
C GLY A 181 -20.21 21.59 9.99
N GLN A 182 -20.12 20.35 10.48
CA GLN A 182 -19.60 20.01 11.81
C GLN A 182 -18.42 19.05 11.67
N THR A 183 -17.67 18.88 12.76
CA THR A 183 -16.51 17.98 12.80
C THR A 183 -16.45 17.23 14.13
N CYS A 184 -16.04 15.96 14.08
CA CYS A 184 -15.37 15.36 15.23
C CYS A 184 -13.94 15.91 15.30
N SER A 185 -13.41 16.26 16.47
CA SER A 185 -12.06 16.80 16.58
C SER A 185 -11.20 16.02 17.56
N PHE A 186 -9.92 15.89 17.23
CA PHE A 186 -8.91 15.18 18.02
C PHE A 186 -7.65 16.03 18.09
N SER A 187 -7.19 16.38 19.29
CA SER A 187 -6.01 17.23 19.45
C SER A 187 -5.13 16.90 20.66
N GLY A 188 -3.82 16.98 20.45
CA GLY A 188 -2.80 16.89 21.51
C GLY A 188 -2.32 15.48 21.83
N PHE A 189 -2.71 14.46 21.07
CA PHE A 189 -2.41 13.06 21.37
C PHE A 189 -1.19 12.53 20.63
N GLN A 190 -0.54 11.51 21.20
CA GLN A 190 0.48 10.76 20.48
C GLN A 190 -0.14 9.93 19.35
N SER A 191 -1.26 9.25 19.62
CA SER A 191 -2.10 8.65 18.57
C SER A 191 -3.53 9.02 18.84
N ALA A 192 -4.12 9.95 18.07
CA ALA A 192 -5.51 10.36 18.30
C ALA A 192 -6.44 9.14 18.27
N ILE A 193 -6.33 8.31 17.23
CA ILE A 193 -6.99 7.01 17.16
C ILE A 193 -5.93 5.92 17.03
N TYR A 194 -5.89 5.00 17.98
CA TYR A 194 -5.13 3.76 17.91
C TYR A 194 -6.11 2.59 17.75
N ALA A 195 -5.97 1.79 16.70
CA ALA A 195 -6.83 0.65 16.43
C ALA A 195 -6.01 -0.57 16.02
N ALA A 196 -6.06 -1.63 16.83
CA ALA A 196 -5.35 -2.87 16.57
C ALA A 196 -6.26 -4.08 16.78
N ASN A 197 -6.28 -5.01 15.83
CA ASN A 197 -7.17 -6.16 15.85
C ASN A 197 -6.48 -7.44 16.37
N THR A 198 -6.00 -7.35 17.61
CA THR A 198 -5.25 -8.39 18.34
C THR A 198 -6.05 -9.68 18.62
N GLY A 199 -7.37 -9.60 18.57
CA GLY A 199 -8.33 -10.69 18.83
C GLY A 199 -8.85 -11.36 17.57
N MET A 200 -8.37 -10.96 16.39
CA MET A 200 -8.64 -11.59 15.11
C MET A 200 -10.12 -11.65 14.69
N ASN A 201 -10.82 -10.51 14.61
CA ASN A 201 -12.23 -10.45 14.17
C ASN A 201 -12.43 -9.58 12.92
N THR A 202 -13.68 -9.40 12.46
CA THR A 202 -13.99 -8.59 11.27
C THR A 202 -14.41 -7.16 11.59
N TYR A 203 -14.33 -6.73 12.85
CA TYR A 203 -14.73 -5.38 13.21
C TYR A 203 -13.80 -4.35 12.58
N SER A 204 -14.39 -3.22 12.21
CA SER A 204 -13.69 -2.12 11.57
C SER A 204 -14.18 -0.77 12.10
N PHE A 205 -13.61 0.31 11.58
CA PHE A 205 -14.00 1.66 11.97
C PHE A 205 -14.34 2.55 10.78
N PHE A 206 -15.18 3.55 11.05
CA PHE A 206 -15.55 4.58 10.09
C PHE A 206 -15.32 5.98 10.66
N VAL A 207 -14.46 6.75 10.01
CA VAL A 207 -14.19 8.17 10.31
C VAL A 207 -14.67 9.02 9.15
N ASN A 208 -15.54 9.99 9.44
CA ASN A 208 -16.09 10.90 8.42
C ASN A 208 -16.18 12.32 8.96
N ARG A 209 -15.61 13.29 8.24
CA ARG A 209 -15.60 14.71 8.66
C ARG A 209 -14.95 14.90 10.04
N ALA A 210 -13.74 14.38 10.20
CA ALA A 210 -12.94 14.60 11.40
C ALA A 210 -11.82 15.61 11.17
N LEU A 211 -11.43 16.33 12.23
CA LEU A 211 -10.27 17.21 12.30
C LEU A 211 -9.25 16.61 13.27
N PHE A 212 -8.08 16.28 12.76
CA PHE A 212 -6.92 15.86 13.54
C PHE A 212 -5.92 17.01 13.55
N ASP A 213 -5.71 17.62 14.71
CA ASP A 213 -4.82 18.77 14.86
C ASP A 213 -3.82 18.54 15.99
N ASN A 214 -2.56 18.92 15.81
CA ASN A 214 -1.54 18.77 16.85
C ASN A 214 -1.45 17.32 17.41
N ASN A 215 -1.42 16.30 16.56
CA ASN A 215 -1.23 14.91 16.99
C ASN A 215 0.03 14.34 16.33
N ALA A 216 0.75 13.45 17.05
CA ALA A 216 1.91 12.81 16.44
C ALA A 216 1.46 11.80 15.35
N ILE A 217 0.41 11.04 15.63
CA ILE A 217 -0.29 10.18 14.66
C ILE A 217 -1.78 10.49 14.72
N GLY A 218 -2.39 10.82 13.58
CA GLY A 218 -3.85 10.98 13.50
C GLY A 218 -4.57 9.64 13.70
N ILE A 219 -4.27 8.67 12.83
CA ILE A 219 -4.84 7.31 12.92
C ILE A 219 -3.72 6.28 12.76
N ASN A 220 -3.59 5.37 13.72
CA ASN A 220 -2.68 4.22 13.69
C ASN A 220 -3.49 2.93 13.66
N ALA A 221 -3.54 2.27 12.52
CA ALA A 221 -4.39 1.11 12.26
C ALA A 221 -3.54 -0.13 11.93
N LYS A 222 -3.69 -1.18 12.74
CA LYS A 222 -2.94 -2.45 12.65
C LYS A 222 -3.89 -3.62 12.45
N TRP A 223 -3.81 -4.23 11.27
CA TRP A 223 -4.71 -5.27 10.78
C TRP A 223 -6.20 -4.90 10.92
N MET A 224 -6.52 -3.63 10.64
CA MET A 224 -7.88 -3.11 10.62
C MET A 224 -8.38 -3.09 9.17
N ASN A 225 -8.95 -4.21 8.73
CA ASN A 225 -9.47 -4.35 7.38
C ASN A 225 -10.80 -3.61 7.19
N ASN A 226 -11.10 -3.20 5.96
CA ASN A 226 -12.33 -2.52 5.57
C ASN A 226 -12.58 -1.17 6.26
N ALA A 227 -11.54 -0.54 6.84
CA ALA A 227 -11.66 0.74 7.50
C ALA A 227 -11.91 1.87 6.50
N ALA A 228 -12.74 2.85 6.86
CA ALA A 228 -13.04 3.99 6.01
C ALA A 228 -12.69 5.29 6.71
N VAL A 229 -11.92 6.15 6.05
CA VAL A 229 -11.56 7.49 6.49
C VAL A 229 -11.80 8.45 5.33
N ILE A 230 -12.85 9.26 5.45
CA ILE A 230 -13.27 10.16 4.37
C ILE A 230 -13.55 11.57 4.86
N ASN A 231 -13.43 12.54 3.94
CA ASN A 231 -13.78 13.96 4.17
C ASN A 231 -13.11 14.57 5.42
N SER A 232 -11.94 14.08 5.82
CA SER A 232 -11.28 14.47 7.07
C SER A 232 -10.05 15.33 6.81
N THR A 233 -9.67 16.13 7.80
CA THR A 233 -8.51 17.03 7.73
C THR A 233 -7.48 16.64 8.77
N PHE A 234 -6.22 16.58 8.37
CA PHE A 234 -5.07 16.21 9.18
C PHE A 234 -4.01 17.32 9.11
N ASN A 235 -3.82 18.03 10.22
CA ASN A 235 -2.72 18.94 10.42
C ASN A 235 -1.61 18.19 11.17
N ILE A 236 -0.65 17.67 10.42
CA ILE A 236 0.35 16.71 10.87
C ILE A 236 1.50 17.44 11.56
N GLY A 237 1.83 16.97 12.75
CA GLY A 237 2.85 17.52 13.62
C GLY A 237 2.34 17.58 15.04
N ASN A 238 3.27 17.56 15.99
CA ASN A 238 2.96 17.83 17.38
C ASN A 238 4.19 18.43 18.09
N GLY A 239 3.98 19.53 18.83
CA GLY A 239 5.07 20.22 19.54
C GLY A 239 5.56 19.53 20.82
N ASN A 240 4.76 18.63 21.41
CA ASN A 240 5.01 17.95 22.68
C ASN A 240 5.74 16.61 22.52
N TYR A 241 5.57 15.92 21.40
CA TYR A 241 6.17 14.59 21.16
C TYR A 241 7.41 14.70 20.26
N THR A 242 8.50 15.24 20.79
CA THR A 242 9.73 15.46 20.01
C THR A 242 10.69 14.26 19.98
N ALA A 243 10.34 13.16 20.65
CA ALA A 243 11.18 11.97 20.74
C ALA A 243 11.16 11.12 19.46
N GLU A 244 10.10 11.24 18.66
CA GLU A 244 9.97 10.57 17.37
C GLU A 244 10.44 11.49 16.24
N ASN A 245 11.25 10.94 15.31
CA ASN A 245 11.73 11.68 14.15
C ASN A 245 10.69 11.77 13.02
N CYS A 246 9.42 11.41 13.29
CA CYS A 246 8.38 11.34 12.28
C CYS A 246 6.97 11.49 12.88
N TYR A 247 6.03 11.93 12.04
CA TYR A 247 4.62 12.08 12.35
C TYR A 247 3.77 11.60 11.17
N TYR A 248 2.55 11.16 11.45
CA TYR A 248 1.66 10.55 10.47
C TYR A 248 0.26 11.17 10.49
N GLY A 249 -0.32 11.41 9.32
CA GLY A 249 -1.77 11.56 9.21
C GLY A 249 -2.46 10.22 9.48
N ILE A 250 -2.20 9.24 8.61
CA ILE A 250 -2.73 7.87 8.72
C ILE A 250 -1.58 6.87 8.52
N ARG A 251 -1.52 5.86 9.39
CA ARG A 251 -0.66 4.68 9.23
C ARG A 251 -1.51 3.42 9.20
N LEU A 252 -1.35 2.63 8.15
CA LEU A 252 -2.01 1.35 7.91
C LEU A 252 -0.95 0.25 7.82
N GLU A 253 -0.98 -0.71 8.74
CA GLU A 253 -0.09 -1.88 8.74
C GLU A 253 -0.91 -3.16 8.65
N GLN A 254 -0.56 -4.05 7.71
CA GLN A 254 -1.29 -5.29 7.43
C GLN A 254 -2.79 -5.09 7.21
N SER A 255 -3.20 -3.94 6.67
CA SER A 255 -4.62 -3.57 6.53
C SER A 255 -5.01 -3.51 5.05
N SER A 256 -6.17 -4.09 4.71
CA SER A 256 -6.71 -4.19 3.34
C SER A 256 -8.20 -3.82 3.28
N GLY A 257 -8.72 -3.57 2.09
CA GLY A 257 -10.10 -3.15 1.86
C GLY A 257 -10.44 -1.76 2.38
N PHE A 258 -9.44 -0.93 2.66
CA PHE A 258 -9.68 0.39 3.21
C PHE A 258 -10.25 1.35 2.15
N ALA A 259 -10.94 2.39 2.62
CA ALA A 259 -11.36 3.53 1.81
C ALA A 259 -10.77 4.81 2.40
N ILE A 260 -9.72 5.34 1.79
CA ILE A 260 -9.07 6.58 2.20
C ILE A 260 -9.26 7.62 1.09
N GLU A 261 -10.29 8.46 1.25
CA GLU A 261 -10.78 9.31 0.17
C GLU A 261 -11.20 10.72 0.60
N GLU A 262 -10.96 11.71 -0.26
CA GLU A 262 -11.39 13.11 -0.04
C GLU A 262 -10.87 13.72 1.28
N ASN A 263 -9.72 13.25 1.76
CA ASN A 263 -9.08 13.83 2.94
C ASN A 263 -8.05 14.90 2.55
N GLN A 264 -7.76 15.78 3.51
CA GLN A 264 -6.76 16.84 3.39
C GLN A 264 -5.66 16.61 4.42
N PHE A 265 -4.41 16.63 3.97
CA PHE A 265 -3.23 16.45 4.81
C PHE A 265 -2.30 17.65 4.63
N GLY A 266 -2.00 18.33 5.72
CA GLY A 266 -1.13 19.49 5.74
C GLY A 266 -0.15 19.44 6.89
N LYS A 267 0.97 20.13 6.78
CA LYS A 267 1.87 20.36 7.91
C LYS A 267 1.24 21.32 8.92
N GLN A 268 1.37 21.03 10.21
CA GLN A 268 1.09 21.99 11.27
C GLN A 268 2.18 23.08 11.32
N GLU A 269 1.80 24.37 11.36
CA GLU A 269 2.74 25.51 11.26
C GLU A 269 3.89 25.46 12.28
N SER A 270 3.62 25.02 13.49
CA SER A 270 4.57 24.90 14.60
C SER A 270 5.29 23.55 14.70
N SER A 271 5.11 22.65 13.72
CA SER A 271 5.68 21.31 13.77
C SER A 271 7.22 21.35 13.81
N PRO A 272 7.87 20.55 14.70
CA PRO A 272 9.33 20.46 14.75
C PRO A 272 9.90 19.84 13.47
N GLN A 273 11.23 19.90 13.31
CA GLN A 273 11.92 19.28 12.19
C GLN A 273 11.87 17.75 12.33
N ALA A 274 10.95 17.13 11.59
CA ALA A 274 10.70 15.69 11.57
C ALA A 274 10.17 15.27 10.19
N ASN A 275 10.11 13.97 9.94
CA ASN A 275 9.47 13.43 8.75
C ASN A 275 7.95 13.48 8.90
N LEU A 276 7.27 14.35 8.14
CA LEU A 276 5.82 14.47 8.11
C LEU A 276 5.25 13.62 6.98
N ILE A 277 4.50 12.58 7.32
CA ILE A 277 3.97 11.60 6.36
C ILE A 277 2.46 11.70 6.32
N GLY A 278 1.88 11.95 5.15
CA GLY A 278 0.42 12.00 4.97
C GLY A 278 -0.23 10.66 5.28
N ILE A 279 -0.02 9.70 4.37
CA ILE A 279 -0.49 8.32 4.51
C ILE A 279 0.68 7.36 4.38
N SER A 280 0.78 6.39 5.30
CA SER A 280 1.72 5.28 5.26
C SER A 280 0.96 3.96 5.12
N VAL A 281 1.30 3.17 4.09
CA VAL A 281 0.74 1.83 3.86
C VAL A 281 1.85 0.78 3.93
N VAL A 282 1.67 -0.21 4.80
CA VAL A 282 2.62 -1.29 5.03
C VAL A 282 1.93 -2.64 4.88
N ASN A 283 2.40 -3.45 3.93
CA ASN A 283 1.91 -4.81 3.68
C ASN A 283 0.38 -4.90 3.50
N SER A 284 -0.22 -4.11 2.59
CA SER A 284 -1.67 -4.19 2.35
C SER A 284 -2.12 -5.54 1.79
N LEU A 285 -1.29 -6.20 0.98
CA LEU A 285 -1.55 -7.54 0.40
C LEU A 285 -2.91 -7.66 -0.32
N GLY A 286 -3.42 -6.55 -0.85
CA GLY A 286 -4.72 -6.42 -1.53
C GLY A 286 -4.68 -5.41 -2.68
N VAL A 287 -5.81 -5.26 -3.38
CA VAL A 287 -5.98 -4.26 -4.45
C VAL A 287 -6.64 -3.03 -3.85
N GLU A 288 -5.85 -1.97 -3.68
CA GLU A 288 -6.21 -0.82 -2.85
C GLU A 288 -5.99 0.49 -3.60
N ASP A 289 -6.82 1.49 -3.30
CA ASP A 289 -6.70 2.83 -3.85
C ASP A 289 -6.53 3.86 -2.72
N ILE A 290 -5.48 4.68 -2.79
CA ILE A 290 -5.44 5.97 -2.10
C ILE A 290 -5.95 7.01 -3.09
N TYR A 291 -7.15 7.50 -2.83
CA TYR A 291 -7.96 8.14 -3.86
C TYR A 291 -8.36 9.57 -3.50
N ARG A 292 -8.08 10.52 -4.39
CA ARG A 292 -8.64 11.88 -4.33
C ARG A 292 -8.39 12.61 -2.99
N ASN A 293 -7.23 12.37 -2.40
CA ASN A 293 -6.75 13.10 -1.23
C ASN A 293 -5.90 14.31 -1.65
N THR A 294 -5.77 15.31 -0.77
CA THR A 294 -4.90 16.48 -0.98
C THR A 294 -3.77 16.47 0.04
N PHE A 295 -2.53 16.66 -0.41
CA PHE A 295 -1.32 16.65 0.42
C PHE A 295 -0.51 17.94 0.21
N ALA A 296 -0.23 18.66 1.30
CA ALA A 296 0.46 19.94 1.27
C ALA A 296 1.59 20.08 2.30
N GLY A 297 2.80 20.43 1.84
CA GLY A 297 3.91 20.81 2.73
C GLY A 297 4.53 19.66 3.55
N LEU A 298 4.42 18.42 3.08
CA LEU A 298 4.83 17.21 3.80
C LEU A 298 6.21 16.70 3.38
N SER A 299 6.83 15.87 4.23
CA SER A 299 8.05 15.15 3.86
C SER A 299 7.75 14.05 2.85
N ALA A 300 6.64 13.33 3.03
CA ALA A 300 6.05 12.52 1.99
C ALA A 300 4.51 12.64 2.04
N GLY A 301 3.88 12.94 0.90
CA GLY A 301 2.41 12.85 0.79
C GLY A 301 1.95 11.42 1.05
N ASN A 302 2.56 10.48 0.33
CA ASN A 302 2.30 9.06 0.45
C ASN A 302 3.60 8.28 0.65
N TYR A 303 3.58 7.33 1.58
CA TYR A 303 4.68 6.41 1.87
C TYR A 303 4.19 4.96 1.78
N ALA A 304 4.93 4.11 1.08
CA ALA A 304 4.67 2.67 1.03
C ALA A 304 5.91 1.88 1.41
N TYR A 305 5.71 0.80 2.18
CA TYR A 305 6.76 -0.16 2.54
C TYR A 305 6.22 -1.60 2.54
N GLY A 306 7.10 -2.55 2.23
CA GLY A 306 6.72 -3.96 2.18
C GLY A 306 5.90 -4.32 0.94
N LYS A 307 5.13 -5.42 1.02
CA LYS A 307 4.39 -6.01 -0.08
C LYS A 307 2.98 -5.42 -0.18
N ASN A 308 2.85 -4.36 -0.97
CA ASN A 308 1.58 -3.67 -1.23
C ASN A 308 1.03 -4.01 -2.62
N TYR A 309 1.18 -5.27 -3.04
CA TYR A 309 0.72 -5.79 -4.32
C TYR A 309 0.36 -7.29 -4.19
N MET A 310 -0.46 -7.79 -5.12
CA MET A 310 -0.79 -9.21 -5.26
C MET A 310 0.28 -9.94 -6.08
N SER A 311 0.43 -11.26 -5.91
CA SER A 311 1.52 -12.13 -6.41
C SER A 311 2.31 -11.72 -7.67
N ASN A 312 1.70 -11.19 -8.73
CA ASN A 312 2.35 -10.83 -10.00
C ASN A 312 2.63 -9.33 -10.21
N GLY A 313 2.33 -8.46 -9.23
CA GLY A 313 2.52 -7.00 -9.34
C GLY A 313 1.50 -6.28 -10.22
N ILE A 314 0.54 -7.01 -10.82
CA ILE A 314 -0.49 -6.46 -11.71
C ILE A 314 -1.61 -5.78 -10.91
N GLY A 315 -2.02 -6.38 -9.80
CA GLY A 315 -2.98 -5.78 -8.86
C GLY A 315 -2.29 -5.37 -7.56
N GLY A 316 -2.67 -4.25 -6.97
CA GLY A 316 -2.04 -3.79 -5.72
C GLY A 316 -2.48 -2.40 -5.27
N LEU A 317 -1.63 -1.75 -4.49
CA LEU A 317 -1.79 -0.37 -4.07
C LEU A 317 -1.57 0.58 -5.25
N SER A 318 -2.57 1.42 -5.50
CA SER A 318 -2.52 2.48 -6.50
C SER A 318 -2.76 3.86 -5.88
N TYR A 319 -2.14 4.88 -6.46
CA TYR A 319 -2.35 6.28 -6.11
C TYR A 319 -3.05 6.95 -7.28
N THR A 320 -4.30 7.37 -7.09
CA THR A 320 -5.09 7.97 -8.17
C THR A 320 -5.85 9.21 -7.73
N CYS A 321 -5.94 10.19 -8.63
CA CYS A 321 -6.67 11.45 -8.44
C CYS A 321 -6.22 12.32 -7.25
N ASN A 322 -5.04 12.05 -6.67
CA ASN A 322 -4.54 12.83 -5.53
C ASN A 322 -3.94 14.15 -5.99
N THR A 323 -4.08 15.19 -5.15
CA THR A 323 -3.49 16.51 -5.40
C THR A 323 -2.32 16.73 -4.45
N ASN A 324 -1.13 16.99 -4.99
CA ASN A 324 0.06 17.27 -4.20
C ASN A 324 0.60 18.68 -4.45
N SER A 325 1.03 19.35 -3.38
CA SER A 325 1.65 20.67 -3.43
C SER A 325 2.73 20.83 -2.35
N ASP A 326 3.87 21.41 -2.73
CA ASP A 326 4.95 21.79 -1.80
C ASP A 326 5.49 20.66 -0.90
N ASN A 327 5.35 19.39 -1.31
CA ASN A 327 5.95 18.27 -0.58
C ASN A 327 7.42 18.06 -0.96
N TYR A 328 8.22 17.48 -0.06
CA TYR A 328 9.56 16.98 -0.41
C TYR A 328 9.47 15.76 -1.35
N ALA A 329 8.58 14.82 -1.02
CA ALA A 329 8.17 13.73 -1.89
C ALA A 329 6.65 13.65 -2.00
N ASP A 330 6.10 13.45 -3.19
CA ASP A 330 4.65 13.28 -3.36
C ASP A 330 4.25 11.81 -3.14
N ILE A 331 4.97 10.89 -3.78
CA ILE A 331 4.85 9.43 -3.60
C ILE A 331 6.25 8.87 -3.33
N TYR A 332 6.41 8.16 -2.21
CA TYR A 332 7.67 7.56 -1.79
C TYR A 332 7.48 6.08 -1.48
N VAL A 333 7.94 5.21 -2.37
CA VAL A 333 7.90 3.76 -2.20
C VAL A 333 9.29 3.27 -1.79
N TYR A 334 9.40 2.77 -0.56
CA TYR A 334 10.65 2.24 -0.03
C TYR A 334 10.70 0.72 -0.16
N GLY A 335 11.82 0.19 -0.66
CA GLY A 335 12.06 -1.23 -0.85
C GLY A 335 13.50 -1.60 -0.52
N THR A 336 13.69 -2.75 0.12
CA THR A 336 15.01 -3.32 0.44
C THR A 336 15.14 -4.77 -0.03
N THR A 337 14.04 -5.39 -0.45
CA THR A 337 13.97 -6.77 -0.93
C THR A 337 13.19 -6.82 -2.24
N SER A 338 13.23 -7.97 -2.95
CA SER A 338 12.43 -8.23 -4.16
C SER A 338 10.92 -8.28 -3.90
N GLU A 339 10.51 -8.52 -2.66
CA GLU A 339 9.10 -8.62 -2.27
C GLU A 339 8.47 -7.27 -1.93
N HIS A 340 9.25 -6.18 -1.86
CA HIS A 340 8.72 -4.85 -1.59
C HIS A 340 8.23 -4.20 -2.89
N GLY A 341 7.10 -3.50 -2.82
CA GLY A 341 6.49 -2.94 -4.01
C GLY A 341 5.10 -2.39 -3.80
N ILE A 342 4.64 -1.72 -4.84
CA ILE A 342 3.24 -1.39 -5.10
C ILE A 342 2.85 -1.98 -6.46
N GLN A 343 1.61 -1.77 -6.91
CA GLN A 343 1.21 -2.13 -8.27
C GLN A 343 2.13 -1.45 -9.30
N SER A 344 2.65 -2.22 -10.26
CA SER A 344 3.66 -1.74 -11.22
C SER A 344 3.11 -0.72 -12.22
N LEU A 345 1.81 -0.78 -12.52
CA LEU A 345 1.15 0.11 -13.49
C LEU A 345 0.21 1.05 -12.75
N GLN A 346 0.50 2.35 -12.82
CA GLN A 346 -0.26 3.42 -12.17
C GLN A 346 -1.04 4.19 -13.24
N GLY A 347 -2.31 3.81 -13.42
CA GLY A 347 -3.17 4.26 -14.52
C GLY A 347 -3.04 3.40 -15.78
N SER A 348 -3.61 3.88 -16.88
CA SER A 348 -3.64 3.18 -18.17
C SER A 348 -3.79 4.16 -19.35
N PHE A 349 -3.70 3.65 -20.58
CA PHE A 349 -3.91 4.43 -21.81
C PHE A 349 -5.26 5.15 -21.90
N SER A 350 -6.33 4.54 -21.38
CA SER A 350 -7.70 5.09 -21.44
C SER A 350 -8.13 5.80 -20.17
N GLN A 351 -7.38 5.61 -19.07
CA GLN A 351 -7.66 6.21 -17.78
C GLN A 351 -6.33 6.49 -17.07
N PRO A 352 -5.73 7.68 -17.25
CA PRO A 352 -4.50 8.06 -16.54
C PRO A 352 -4.74 8.12 -15.02
N ALA A 353 -3.67 8.04 -14.24
CA ALA A 353 -3.76 8.02 -12.78
C ALA A 353 -4.41 9.28 -12.20
N GLY A 354 -4.25 10.43 -12.87
CA GLY A 354 -4.94 11.68 -12.54
C GLY A 354 -4.38 12.42 -11.32
N ASN A 355 -3.22 12.02 -10.77
CA ASN A 355 -2.58 12.77 -9.70
C ASN A 355 -1.96 14.07 -10.24
N THR A 356 -1.95 15.12 -9.43
CA THR A 356 -1.11 16.31 -9.67
C THR A 356 0.08 16.30 -8.70
N PHE A 357 1.20 16.84 -9.14
CA PHE A 357 2.48 16.77 -8.45
C PHE A 357 3.02 18.15 -8.06
N SER A 358 3.81 18.16 -6.98
CA SER A 358 4.49 19.34 -6.46
C SER A 358 5.56 19.82 -7.45
N PRO A 359 5.52 21.08 -7.93
CA PRO A 359 6.47 21.57 -8.94
C PRO A 359 7.94 21.60 -8.50
N ASN A 360 8.20 21.68 -7.18
CA ASN A 360 9.53 21.83 -6.59
C ASN A 360 9.89 20.68 -5.62
N ALA A 361 9.23 19.52 -5.73
CA ALA A 361 9.61 18.36 -4.93
C ALA A 361 11.00 17.84 -5.30
N THR A 362 11.67 17.19 -4.35
CA THR A 362 12.85 16.36 -4.65
C THR A 362 12.43 15.13 -5.45
N TRP A 363 11.27 14.56 -5.10
CA TRP A 363 10.71 13.40 -5.77
C TRP A 363 9.20 13.55 -5.95
N ASN A 364 8.72 13.68 -7.18
CA ASN A 364 7.30 13.48 -7.46
C ASN A 364 6.94 11.99 -7.29
N PHE A 365 7.82 11.10 -7.72
CA PHE A 365 7.63 9.66 -7.53
C PHE A 365 8.98 8.97 -7.33
N TYR A 366 9.29 8.62 -6.08
CA TYR A 366 10.45 7.80 -5.74
C TYR A 366 10.03 6.33 -5.62
N ASN A 367 10.67 5.44 -6.37
CA ASN A 367 10.50 4.00 -6.25
C ASN A 367 11.85 3.32 -5.96
N GLY A 368 12.11 3.01 -4.69
CA GLY A 368 13.31 2.29 -4.26
C GLY A 368 13.19 0.76 -4.35
N THR A 369 12.19 0.23 -5.05
CA THR A 369 11.94 -1.21 -5.15
C THR A 369 12.55 -1.79 -6.44
N ARG A 370 12.49 -3.12 -6.61
CA ARG A 370 13.06 -3.80 -7.79
C ARG A 370 12.13 -3.87 -9.01
N ARG A 371 10.89 -3.37 -8.92
CA ARG A 371 9.95 -3.37 -10.05
C ARG A 371 9.78 -1.96 -10.61
N LEU A 372 10.09 -1.79 -11.89
CA LEU A 372 9.91 -0.52 -12.59
C LEU A 372 8.42 -0.13 -12.61
N ILE A 373 8.11 1.11 -12.22
CA ILE A 373 6.74 1.63 -12.25
C ILE A 373 6.45 2.27 -13.61
N GLY A 374 5.36 1.90 -14.26
CA GLY A 374 4.78 2.65 -15.39
C GLY A 374 3.70 3.61 -14.92
N TYR A 375 3.93 4.92 -15.06
CA TYR A 375 2.99 5.96 -14.63
C TYR A 375 2.32 6.67 -15.82
N TYR A 376 0.99 6.60 -15.90
CA TYR A 376 0.20 7.15 -17.00
C TYR A 376 -0.44 8.48 -16.64
N TYR A 377 -0.17 9.52 -17.42
CA TYR A 377 -0.62 10.89 -17.14
C TYR A 377 -1.28 11.58 -18.35
N ASN A 378 -2.24 12.46 -18.09
CA ASN A 378 -2.86 13.25 -19.15
C ASN A 378 -1.91 14.39 -19.59
N THR A 379 -1.47 14.35 -20.84
CA THR A 379 -0.56 15.34 -21.43
C THR A 379 -1.17 16.75 -21.56
N ASN A 380 -2.50 16.87 -21.52
CA ASN A 380 -3.21 18.15 -21.58
C ASN A 380 -3.53 18.71 -20.18
N ALA A 381 -3.26 17.96 -19.11
CA ALA A 381 -3.55 18.38 -17.75
C ALA A 381 -2.31 18.99 -17.08
N ALA A 382 -2.45 20.19 -16.52
CA ALA A 382 -1.39 20.83 -15.77
C ALA A 382 -1.00 19.99 -14.55
N PHE A 383 0.29 19.98 -14.23
CA PHE A 383 0.87 19.34 -13.04
C PHE A 383 0.70 17.81 -12.94
N GLN A 384 0.18 17.11 -13.94
CA GLN A 384 0.12 15.64 -13.91
C GLN A 384 1.41 14.94 -14.34
N TYR A 385 2.35 15.66 -14.96
CA TYR A 385 3.66 15.15 -15.33
C TYR A 385 4.59 15.15 -14.10
N PRO A 386 5.08 13.99 -13.62
CA PRO A 386 6.05 13.94 -12.54
C PRO A 386 7.44 14.25 -13.11
N ALA A 387 7.96 15.45 -12.86
CA ALA A 387 9.25 15.88 -13.39
C ALA A 387 10.44 15.19 -12.70
N PHE A 388 10.30 14.87 -11.42
CA PHE A 388 11.35 14.29 -10.59
C PHE A 388 10.97 12.86 -10.17
N VAL A 389 11.62 11.86 -10.78
CA VAL A 389 11.29 10.45 -10.53
C VAL A 389 12.54 9.59 -10.38
N GLU A 390 12.41 8.50 -9.63
CA GLU A 390 13.42 7.42 -9.52
C GLU A 390 12.75 6.09 -9.85
N TYR A 391 13.30 5.35 -10.82
CA TYR A 391 12.79 4.05 -11.26
C TYR A 391 11.28 4.04 -11.60
N VAL A 392 10.86 5.08 -12.34
CA VAL A 392 9.50 5.26 -12.89
C VAL A 392 9.57 5.71 -14.35
N VAL A 393 8.86 4.99 -15.23
CA VAL A 393 8.59 5.35 -16.62
C VAL A 393 7.34 6.23 -16.69
N ARG A 394 7.37 7.24 -17.57
CA ARG A 394 6.32 8.24 -17.70
C ARG A 394 5.64 8.11 -19.05
N GLU A 395 4.38 7.70 -19.03
CA GLU A 395 3.59 7.46 -20.22
C GLU A 395 2.52 8.55 -20.40
N GLY A 396 2.73 9.40 -21.41
CA GLY A 396 1.82 10.48 -21.74
C GLY A 396 0.64 9.99 -22.56
N VAL A 397 -0.59 10.30 -22.13
CA VAL A 397 -1.83 9.91 -22.82
C VAL A 397 -2.70 11.12 -23.15
N LEU A 398 -3.59 10.95 -24.14
CA LEU A 398 -4.62 11.93 -24.53
C LEU A 398 -6.01 11.55 -23.98
N ALA A 399 -6.03 10.83 -22.85
CA ALA A 399 -7.25 10.48 -22.13
C ALA A 399 -7.38 11.34 -20.86
N ASN A 400 -8.62 11.50 -20.38
CA ASN A 400 -8.89 12.22 -19.14
C ASN A 400 -9.46 11.28 -18.08
N ASN A 401 -9.01 11.43 -16.84
CA ASN A 401 -9.64 10.79 -15.69
C ASN A 401 -10.54 11.81 -15.00
N ALA A 402 -11.84 11.52 -14.91
CA ALA A 402 -12.84 12.43 -14.36
C ALA A 402 -12.78 12.54 -12.82
N CYS A 403 -12.12 11.60 -12.16
CA CYS A 403 -11.96 11.56 -10.70
C CYS A 403 -13.28 11.72 -9.90
N PRO A 404 -14.31 10.88 -10.14
CA PRO A 404 -15.57 10.96 -9.41
C PRO A 404 -15.45 10.55 -7.93
N SER A 405 -16.11 11.26 -7.01
CA SER A 405 -16.27 10.78 -5.61
C SER A 405 -16.97 9.42 -5.59
N HIS A 406 -16.47 8.46 -4.83
CA HIS A 406 -17.17 7.21 -4.56
C HIS A 406 -18.22 7.37 -3.46
N TYR A 407 -17.96 8.28 -2.50
CA TYR A 407 -18.85 8.54 -1.36
C TYR A 407 -19.66 9.84 -1.52
N GLY A 408 -19.73 10.35 -2.75
CA GLY A 408 -20.61 11.43 -3.19
C GLY A 408 -20.42 12.80 -2.51
N GLY A 409 -19.38 13.01 -1.70
CA GLY A 409 -19.14 14.19 -0.84
C GLY A 409 -20.23 14.50 0.22
N ASN A 410 -21.47 14.08 -0.05
CA ASN A 410 -22.69 14.35 0.71
C ASN A 410 -23.39 13.05 1.17
N ASN A 411 -23.01 11.85 0.71
CA ASN A 411 -23.59 10.61 1.23
C ASN A 411 -22.98 10.30 2.60
N GLU A 412 -23.81 10.36 3.64
CA GLU A 412 -23.37 10.33 5.04
C GLU A 412 -23.12 8.92 5.60
N THR A 413 -23.27 7.87 4.78
CA THR A 413 -23.26 6.48 5.23
C THR A 413 -22.57 5.54 4.25
N LEU A 414 -21.88 4.54 4.79
CA LEU A 414 -21.29 3.40 4.06
C LEU A 414 -22.32 2.31 3.74
N THR A 415 -23.50 2.33 4.38
CA THR A 415 -24.54 1.34 4.14
C THR A 415 -25.23 1.59 2.82
N LEU A 416 -25.26 0.57 1.97
CA LEU A 416 -25.84 0.63 0.63
C LEU A 416 -27.31 0.25 0.64
N THR A 417 -28.10 0.93 -0.20
CA THR A 417 -29.47 0.53 -0.51
C THR A 417 -29.51 -0.74 -1.35
N ALA A 418 -30.63 -1.46 -1.37
CA ALA A 418 -30.79 -2.67 -2.18
C ALA A 418 -30.48 -2.47 -3.68
N SER A 419 -30.87 -1.32 -4.25
CA SER A 419 -30.55 -0.99 -5.65
C SER A 419 -29.06 -0.72 -5.88
N GLN A 420 -28.37 -0.11 -4.90
CA GLN A 420 -26.93 0.09 -4.97
C GLN A 420 -26.18 -1.24 -4.86
N LYS A 421 -26.61 -2.12 -3.94
CA LYS A 421 -26.08 -3.49 -3.83
C LYS A 421 -26.20 -4.26 -5.15
N GLN A 422 -27.38 -4.24 -5.77
CA GLN A 422 -27.60 -4.88 -7.08
C GLN A 422 -26.74 -4.29 -8.20
N ALA A 423 -26.51 -2.96 -8.18
CA ALA A 423 -25.64 -2.31 -9.15
C ALA A 423 -24.17 -2.75 -8.99
N LEU A 424 -23.67 -2.80 -7.74
CA LEU A 424 -22.32 -3.27 -7.45
C LEU A 424 -22.14 -4.76 -7.75
N GLU A 425 -23.15 -5.60 -7.50
CA GLU A 425 -23.15 -7.00 -7.94
C GLU A 425 -22.97 -7.13 -9.45
N SER A 426 -23.71 -6.32 -10.22
CA SER A 426 -23.57 -6.31 -11.68
C SER A 426 -22.20 -5.79 -12.12
N GLU A 427 -21.67 -4.74 -11.47
CA GLU A 427 -20.35 -4.17 -11.77
C GLU A 427 -19.24 -5.17 -11.48
N TYR A 428 -19.31 -5.85 -10.32
CA TYR A 428 -18.41 -6.91 -9.95
C TYR A 428 -18.40 -8.03 -10.99
N LEU A 429 -19.57 -8.57 -11.36
CA LEU A 429 -19.67 -9.66 -12.33
C LEU A 429 -19.16 -9.25 -13.73
N ILE A 430 -19.46 -8.04 -14.18
CA ILE A 430 -18.94 -7.53 -15.47
C ILE A 430 -17.43 -7.42 -15.43
N SER A 431 -16.88 -6.86 -14.36
CA SER A 431 -15.44 -6.62 -14.22
C SER A 431 -14.67 -7.93 -14.02
N MET A 432 -15.23 -8.88 -13.27
CA MET A 432 -14.70 -10.24 -13.14
C MET A 432 -14.65 -10.95 -14.48
N ASN A 433 -15.74 -10.99 -15.25
CA ASN A 433 -15.74 -11.64 -16.57
C ASN A 433 -14.72 -11.00 -17.54
N ARG A 434 -14.53 -9.68 -17.47
CA ARG A 434 -13.52 -8.97 -18.27
C ARG A 434 -12.10 -9.32 -17.82
N TYR A 435 -11.87 -9.37 -16.50
CA TYR A 435 -10.59 -9.82 -15.95
C TYR A 435 -10.28 -11.25 -16.42
N ASP A 436 -11.20 -12.19 -16.27
CA ASP A 436 -11.00 -13.60 -16.60
C ASP A 436 -10.74 -13.81 -18.10
N ALA A 437 -11.41 -13.04 -18.96
CA ALA A 437 -11.18 -13.07 -20.40
C ALA A 437 -9.76 -12.60 -20.76
N VAL A 438 -9.28 -11.50 -20.15
CA VAL A 438 -7.94 -10.97 -20.40
C VAL A 438 -6.87 -11.89 -19.78
N GLN A 439 -7.09 -12.40 -18.56
CA GLN A 439 -6.20 -13.34 -17.90
C GLN A 439 -6.06 -14.64 -18.71
N SER A 440 -7.15 -15.17 -19.25
CA SER A 440 -7.12 -16.37 -20.11
C SER A 440 -6.30 -16.13 -21.38
N LEU A 441 -6.46 -14.96 -22.01
CA LEU A 441 -5.67 -14.57 -23.17
C LEU A 441 -4.19 -14.40 -22.81
N TYR A 442 -3.89 -13.74 -21.71
CA TYR A 442 -2.54 -13.57 -21.19
C TYR A 442 -1.85 -14.92 -20.95
N SER A 443 -2.53 -15.86 -20.29
CA SER A 443 -2.02 -17.21 -20.02
C SER A 443 -1.81 -18.01 -21.30
N ASN A 444 -2.73 -17.94 -22.29
CA ASN A 444 -2.58 -18.65 -23.57
C ASN A 444 -1.42 -18.11 -24.43
N LEU A 445 -1.08 -16.83 -24.29
CA LEU A 445 0.05 -16.23 -24.99
C LEU A 445 1.37 -16.50 -24.27
N THR A 446 1.33 -16.59 -22.94
CA THR A 446 2.52 -16.84 -22.11
C THR A 446 3.16 -18.16 -22.53
N ASP A 447 4.42 -18.10 -22.98
CA ASP A 447 5.18 -19.25 -23.50
C ASP A 447 4.46 -20.08 -24.58
N GLY A 448 3.56 -19.44 -25.35
CA GLY A 448 2.74 -20.14 -26.34
C GLY A 448 1.67 -21.08 -25.73
N GLY A 449 1.35 -20.90 -24.45
CA GLY A 449 0.35 -21.66 -23.72
C GLY A 449 0.88 -22.93 -23.03
N ASP A 450 2.19 -23.20 -23.11
CA ASP A 450 2.82 -24.38 -22.54
C ASP A 450 4.23 -24.06 -22.00
N THR A 451 4.27 -23.52 -20.78
CA THR A 451 5.53 -23.18 -20.09
C THR A 451 6.36 -24.43 -19.78
N GLU A 452 5.75 -25.50 -19.25
CA GLU A 452 6.46 -26.75 -18.96
C GLU A 452 7.06 -27.38 -20.22
N GLY A 453 6.30 -27.43 -21.31
CA GLY A 453 6.79 -27.88 -22.61
C GLY A 453 7.95 -27.01 -23.12
N SER A 454 7.82 -25.68 -23.01
CA SER A 454 8.88 -24.74 -23.38
C SER A 454 10.17 -24.97 -22.60
N LEU A 455 10.08 -25.17 -21.27
CA LEU A 455 11.22 -25.48 -20.41
C LEU A 455 11.86 -26.82 -20.75
N ASN A 456 11.06 -27.86 -20.98
CA ASN A 456 11.57 -29.18 -21.34
C ASN A 456 12.30 -29.18 -22.71
N ASP A 457 11.76 -28.45 -23.68
CA ASP A 457 12.41 -28.29 -24.99
C ASP A 457 13.74 -27.55 -24.88
N ILE A 458 13.84 -26.54 -24.01
CA ILE A 458 15.11 -25.86 -23.74
C ILE A 458 16.07 -26.82 -23.04
N ALA A 459 15.63 -27.51 -21.99
CA ALA A 459 16.49 -28.41 -21.21
C ALA A 459 17.06 -29.58 -22.04
N THR A 460 16.34 -30.04 -23.06
CA THR A 460 16.75 -31.17 -23.92
C THR A 460 17.43 -30.73 -25.22
N ALA A 461 17.48 -29.42 -25.49
CA ALA A 461 18.02 -28.85 -26.71
C ALA A 461 19.49 -29.24 -26.96
N GLN A 462 19.84 -29.43 -28.23
CA GLN A 462 21.22 -29.56 -28.68
C GLN A 462 21.60 -28.35 -29.55
N SER A 463 22.90 -28.16 -29.82
CA SER A 463 23.40 -27.00 -30.58
C SER A 463 22.78 -26.83 -31.98
N GLY A 464 22.32 -27.92 -32.60
CA GLY A 464 21.59 -27.90 -33.87
C GLY A 464 20.18 -27.30 -33.78
N ASP A 465 19.57 -27.30 -32.60
CA ASP A 465 18.19 -26.88 -32.37
C ASP A 465 18.05 -25.37 -32.10
N MET A 466 19.18 -24.67 -31.85
CA MET A 466 19.21 -23.26 -31.43
C MET A 466 18.35 -22.35 -32.31
N TRP A 467 18.50 -22.42 -33.64
CA TRP A 467 17.76 -21.54 -34.55
C TRP A 467 16.25 -21.79 -34.53
N ALA A 468 15.83 -23.05 -34.36
CA ALA A 468 14.42 -23.40 -34.27
C ALA A 468 13.81 -22.91 -32.95
N LEU A 469 14.51 -23.13 -31.83
CA LEU A 469 14.09 -22.66 -30.51
C LEU A 469 14.06 -21.13 -30.43
N ARG A 470 15.10 -20.45 -30.93
CA ARG A 470 15.13 -18.98 -31.03
C ARG A 470 13.96 -18.44 -31.86
N ALA A 471 13.68 -19.03 -33.03
CA ALA A 471 12.56 -18.59 -33.87
C ALA A 471 11.21 -18.78 -33.17
N ARG A 472 11.03 -19.88 -32.44
CA ARG A 472 9.82 -20.14 -31.66
C ARG A 472 9.63 -19.14 -30.52
N LEU A 473 10.67 -18.91 -29.71
CA LEU A 473 10.62 -17.98 -28.58
C LEU A 473 10.38 -16.52 -29.04
N LEU A 474 11.01 -16.11 -30.14
CA LEU A 474 10.71 -14.82 -30.78
C LEU A 474 9.28 -14.76 -31.33
N GLY A 475 8.74 -15.89 -31.83
CA GLY A 475 7.33 -15.99 -32.23
C GLY A 475 6.34 -15.88 -31.08
N ALA A 476 6.73 -16.32 -29.87
CA ALA A 476 5.95 -16.18 -28.64
C ALA A 476 6.13 -14.81 -27.96
N SER A 477 7.13 -14.03 -28.37
CA SER A 477 7.40 -12.71 -27.79
C SER A 477 6.25 -11.73 -28.11
N PRO A 478 5.90 -10.79 -27.19
CA PRO A 478 6.58 -10.44 -25.95
C PRO A 478 6.11 -11.24 -24.71
N HIS A 479 5.59 -12.47 -24.90
CA HIS A 479 4.97 -13.25 -23.83
C HIS A 479 5.83 -14.40 -23.30
N VAL A 480 7.12 -14.44 -23.60
CA VAL A 480 8.01 -15.40 -22.94
C VAL A 480 8.11 -15.02 -21.46
N SER A 481 7.92 -15.97 -20.56
CA SER A 481 7.93 -15.77 -19.10
C SER A 481 9.35 -15.63 -18.56
N GLN A 482 9.51 -14.99 -17.40
CA GLN A 482 10.81 -14.89 -16.72
C GLN A 482 11.47 -16.27 -16.52
N GLU A 483 10.70 -17.31 -16.19
CA GLU A 483 11.21 -18.66 -15.99
C GLU A 483 11.84 -19.23 -17.26
N VAL A 484 11.16 -19.11 -18.41
CA VAL A 484 11.68 -19.55 -19.70
C VAL A 484 12.87 -18.69 -20.14
N LEU A 485 12.85 -17.37 -19.89
CA LEU A 485 13.97 -16.48 -20.20
C LEU A 485 15.22 -16.82 -19.38
N LEU A 486 15.08 -17.18 -18.11
CA LEU A 486 16.17 -17.66 -17.27
C LEU A 486 16.75 -18.98 -17.83
N ALA A 487 15.89 -19.95 -18.17
CA ALA A 487 16.33 -21.20 -18.77
C ALA A 487 17.10 -20.99 -20.08
N VAL A 488 16.67 -20.05 -20.94
CA VAL A 488 17.40 -19.66 -22.16
C VAL A 488 18.75 -19.03 -21.83
N ALA A 489 18.79 -18.13 -20.82
CA ALA A 489 19.99 -17.43 -20.43
C ALA A 489 21.07 -18.37 -19.85
N ASP A 490 20.65 -19.48 -19.22
CA ASP A 490 21.54 -20.45 -18.59
C ASP A 490 22.09 -21.49 -19.56
N HIS A 491 21.35 -21.82 -20.62
CA HIS A 491 21.70 -22.85 -21.60
C HIS A 491 22.70 -22.34 -22.67
N THR A 492 23.86 -21.86 -22.21
CA THR A 492 24.89 -21.17 -23.03
C THR A 492 25.61 -22.06 -24.05
N GLU A 493 25.54 -23.38 -23.90
CA GLU A 493 26.03 -24.38 -24.84
C GLU A 493 25.16 -24.49 -26.10
N VAL A 494 23.90 -24.03 -26.03
CA VAL A 494 22.96 -23.95 -27.16
C VAL A 494 22.79 -22.51 -27.62
N PHE A 495 22.53 -21.56 -26.70
CA PHE A 495 22.26 -20.18 -27.06
C PHE A 495 23.51 -19.30 -26.95
N THR A 496 23.82 -18.60 -28.05
CA THR A 496 24.86 -17.56 -28.06
C THR A 496 24.38 -16.31 -27.31
N GLU A 497 25.29 -15.49 -26.80
CA GLU A 497 24.96 -14.19 -26.17
C GLU A 497 24.04 -13.32 -27.05
N ALA A 498 24.26 -13.32 -28.37
CA ALA A 498 23.39 -12.62 -29.31
C ALA A 498 21.97 -13.21 -29.38
N ALA A 499 21.84 -14.54 -29.37
CA ALA A 499 20.53 -15.19 -29.35
C ALA A 499 19.78 -14.91 -28.03
N ILE A 500 20.49 -14.99 -26.90
CA ILE A 500 19.95 -14.65 -25.57
C ILE A 500 19.46 -13.20 -25.57
N PHE A 501 20.30 -12.26 -26.02
CA PHE A 501 19.97 -10.84 -26.12
C PHE A 501 18.73 -10.59 -27.00
N ASP A 502 18.67 -11.18 -28.19
CA ASP A 502 17.53 -10.99 -29.09
C ASP A 502 16.20 -11.45 -28.47
N ILE A 503 16.23 -12.61 -27.78
CA ILE A 503 15.04 -13.15 -27.11
C ILE A 503 14.63 -12.24 -25.95
N LEU A 504 15.57 -11.81 -25.10
CA LEU A 504 15.28 -10.91 -23.98
C LEU A 504 14.77 -9.55 -24.45
N ALA A 505 15.39 -8.95 -25.46
CA ALA A 505 14.98 -7.66 -26.01
C ALA A 505 13.58 -7.70 -26.64
N ALA A 506 13.13 -8.87 -27.10
CA ALA A 506 11.76 -9.07 -27.57
C ALA A 506 10.73 -9.22 -26.44
N ASN A 507 11.15 -9.40 -25.18
CA ASN A 507 10.31 -9.59 -23.99
C ASN A 507 10.59 -8.54 -22.90
N PRO A 508 10.42 -7.24 -23.19
CA PRO A 508 10.78 -6.15 -22.27
C PRO A 508 10.01 -6.15 -20.94
N ASP A 509 8.79 -6.68 -20.88
CA ASP A 509 7.99 -6.66 -19.65
C ASP A 509 8.63 -7.46 -18.51
N GLU A 510 9.32 -8.56 -18.81
CA GLU A 510 10.05 -9.36 -17.80
C GLU A 510 11.31 -8.63 -17.31
N LEU A 511 11.88 -7.75 -18.14
CA LEU A 511 13.05 -6.95 -17.79
C LEU A 511 12.71 -5.77 -16.85
N ARG A 512 11.42 -5.50 -16.60
CA ARG A 512 10.98 -4.48 -15.63
C ARG A 512 11.19 -4.91 -14.18
N ASN A 513 11.38 -6.20 -13.92
CA ASN A 513 11.89 -6.68 -12.64
C ASN A 513 13.41 -6.69 -12.71
N ASN A 514 14.07 -5.89 -11.86
CA ASN A 514 15.52 -5.76 -11.86
C ASN A 514 16.23 -7.08 -11.53
N GLU A 515 15.54 -8.05 -10.93
CA GLU A 515 16.07 -9.38 -10.64
C GLU A 515 16.62 -10.09 -11.89
N LEU A 516 15.87 -10.09 -12.99
CA LEU A 516 16.32 -10.72 -14.23
C LEU A 516 17.55 -10.00 -14.81
N ILE A 517 17.53 -8.66 -14.80
CA ILE A 517 18.66 -7.86 -15.30
C ILE A 517 19.91 -8.05 -14.44
N GLU A 518 19.78 -8.03 -13.11
CA GLU A 518 20.86 -8.30 -12.17
C GLU A 518 21.43 -9.70 -12.37
N TYR A 519 20.56 -10.71 -12.52
CA TYR A 519 20.95 -12.08 -12.79
C TYR A 519 21.80 -12.21 -14.07
N LEU A 520 21.35 -11.60 -15.18
CA LEU A 520 22.05 -11.64 -16.47
C LEU A 520 23.47 -11.05 -16.42
N GLY A 521 23.70 -10.08 -15.53
CA GLY A 521 25.01 -9.46 -15.30
C GLY A 521 25.91 -10.21 -14.31
N GLN A 522 25.38 -11.18 -13.56
CA GLN A 522 26.10 -11.84 -12.45
C GLN A 522 26.22 -13.36 -12.59
N LYS A 523 25.46 -13.98 -13.51
CA LYS A 523 25.52 -15.44 -13.77
C LYS A 523 26.91 -15.91 -14.20
N GLU A 524 27.15 -17.22 -14.22
CA GLU A 524 28.47 -17.83 -14.49
C GLU A 524 29.14 -17.29 -15.77
N ILE A 525 28.34 -17.07 -16.82
CA ILE A 525 28.76 -16.42 -18.07
C ILE A 525 27.86 -15.18 -18.27
N PRO A 526 28.26 -13.99 -17.76
CA PRO A 526 27.45 -12.78 -17.87
C PRO A 526 27.27 -12.31 -19.32
N LEU A 527 26.16 -11.63 -19.59
CA LEU A 527 26.06 -10.85 -20.83
C LEU A 527 27.01 -9.64 -20.75
N PRO A 528 27.57 -9.18 -21.88
CA PRO A 528 28.35 -7.95 -21.91
C PRO A 528 27.57 -6.74 -21.36
N GLU A 529 28.25 -5.88 -20.60
CA GLU A 529 27.61 -4.72 -19.93
C GLU A 529 26.79 -3.83 -20.88
N TYR A 530 27.27 -3.61 -22.10
CA TYR A 530 26.53 -2.81 -23.08
C TYR A 530 25.19 -3.45 -23.50
N MET A 531 25.09 -4.78 -23.48
CA MET A 531 23.82 -5.49 -23.74
C MET A 531 22.86 -5.30 -22.57
N ILE A 532 23.36 -5.38 -21.33
CA ILE A 532 22.59 -5.11 -20.12
C ILE A 532 22.04 -3.69 -20.14
N ASP A 533 22.85 -2.69 -20.50
CA ASP A 533 22.41 -1.30 -20.64
C ASP A 533 21.29 -1.13 -21.68
N ILE A 534 21.35 -1.86 -22.80
CA ILE A 534 20.29 -1.83 -23.81
C ILE A 534 19.03 -2.51 -23.28
N LEU A 535 19.15 -3.66 -22.62
CA LEU A 535 18.00 -4.38 -22.04
C LEU A 535 17.27 -3.54 -20.99
N ARG A 536 17.99 -2.72 -20.20
CA ARG A 536 17.39 -1.75 -19.28
C ARG A 536 16.54 -0.70 -20.00
N GLN A 537 17.02 -0.17 -21.13
CA GLN A 537 16.25 0.78 -21.94
C GLN A 537 15.04 0.12 -22.61
N VAL A 538 15.21 -1.12 -23.07
CA VAL A 538 14.15 -1.90 -23.70
C VAL A 538 13.02 -2.18 -22.69
N ALA A 539 13.34 -2.41 -21.42
CA ALA A 539 12.36 -2.60 -20.33
C ALA A 539 11.40 -1.41 -20.14
N GLU A 540 11.80 -0.21 -20.52
CA GLU A 540 10.95 0.99 -20.45
C GLU A 540 9.84 0.98 -21.50
N GLY A 541 9.98 0.20 -22.57
CA GLY A 541 9.02 0.14 -23.68
C GLY A 541 7.70 -0.52 -23.30
N THR A 542 6.62 -0.10 -23.97
CA THR A 542 5.30 -0.75 -23.88
C THR A 542 5.16 -1.84 -24.94
N THR A 543 4.62 -3.00 -24.57
CA THR A 543 4.26 -4.07 -25.50
C THR A 543 2.80 -4.49 -25.42
N TYR A 544 2.43 -5.46 -26.24
CA TYR A 544 1.13 -6.11 -26.13
C TYR A 544 0.92 -6.76 -24.75
N LYS A 545 1.96 -7.33 -24.13
CA LYS A 545 1.88 -7.89 -22.77
C LYS A 545 1.59 -6.80 -21.74
N THR A 546 2.23 -5.63 -21.86
CA THR A 546 1.92 -4.46 -21.01
C THR A 546 0.44 -4.09 -21.09
N VAL A 547 -0.15 -4.10 -22.30
CA VAL A 547 -1.57 -3.76 -22.51
C VAL A 547 -2.49 -4.75 -21.80
N LEU A 548 -2.20 -6.06 -21.88
CA LEU A 548 -2.98 -7.08 -21.17
C LEU A 548 -2.86 -6.92 -19.64
N GLN A 549 -1.65 -6.67 -19.13
CA GLN A 549 -1.43 -6.40 -17.71
C GLN A 549 -2.19 -5.16 -17.23
N MET A 550 -2.19 -4.07 -17.99
CA MET A 550 -3.00 -2.87 -17.67
C MET A 550 -4.50 -3.16 -17.62
N GLN A 551 -5.02 -3.94 -18.57
CA GLN A 551 -6.44 -4.30 -18.60
C GLN A 551 -6.80 -5.17 -17.40
N MET A 552 -5.95 -6.14 -17.05
CA MET A 552 -6.11 -6.96 -15.85
C MET A 552 -6.07 -6.10 -14.58
N ALA A 553 -5.09 -5.20 -14.44
CA ALA A 553 -5.00 -4.27 -13.32
C ALA A 553 -6.28 -3.45 -13.18
N LYS A 554 -6.74 -2.84 -14.28
CA LYS A 554 -7.99 -2.06 -14.30
C LYS A 554 -9.19 -2.89 -13.84
N HIS A 555 -9.42 -4.05 -14.45
CA HIS A 555 -10.57 -4.89 -14.09
C HIS A 555 -10.45 -5.48 -12.68
N SER A 556 -9.23 -5.67 -12.21
CA SER A 556 -8.97 -6.07 -10.83
C SER A 556 -9.36 -4.98 -9.84
N HIS A 557 -9.05 -3.70 -10.11
CA HIS A 557 -9.53 -2.57 -9.32
C HIS A 557 -11.04 -2.39 -9.38
N ASP A 558 -11.64 -2.45 -10.59
CA ASP A 558 -13.08 -2.29 -10.78
C ASP A 558 -13.86 -3.36 -9.96
N LYS A 559 -13.43 -4.64 -10.01
CA LYS A 559 -14.07 -5.71 -9.20
C LYS A 559 -13.76 -5.59 -7.70
N ALA A 560 -12.52 -5.28 -7.32
CA ALA A 560 -12.13 -5.17 -5.90
C ALA A 560 -12.89 -4.03 -5.22
N ARG A 561 -13.04 -2.89 -5.89
CA ARG A 561 -13.82 -1.75 -5.39
C ARG A 561 -15.27 -2.12 -5.10
N ALA A 562 -15.96 -2.71 -6.08
CA ALA A 562 -17.37 -3.11 -5.91
C ALA A 562 -17.55 -4.08 -4.74
N ALA A 563 -16.61 -5.02 -4.59
CA ALA A 563 -16.64 -5.98 -3.50
C ALA A 563 -16.29 -5.34 -2.14
N HIS A 564 -15.28 -4.47 -2.07
CA HIS A 564 -14.95 -3.71 -0.87
C HIS A 564 -16.09 -2.80 -0.40
N ASP A 565 -16.80 -2.14 -1.33
CA ASP A 565 -17.98 -1.34 -1.00
C ASP A 565 -19.10 -2.20 -0.40
N MET A 566 -19.30 -3.41 -0.92
CA MET A 566 -20.24 -4.36 -0.33
C MET A 566 -19.82 -4.82 1.07
N LEU A 567 -18.54 -5.16 1.26
CA LEU A 567 -17.99 -5.57 2.56
C LEU A 567 -18.15 -4.45 3.60
N ARG A 568 -17.78 -3.21 3.26
CA ARG A 568 -17.98 -2.05 4.11
C ARG A 568 -19.45 -1.82 4.43
N SER A 569 -20.35 -1.98 3.45
CA SER A 569 -21.79 -1.90 3.70
C SER A 569 -22.24 -2.94 4.73
N ILE A 570 -21.89 -4.21 4.53
CA ILE A 570 -22.28 -5.32 5.43
C ILE A 570 -21.76 -5.07 6.85
N LEU A 571 -20.50 -4.67 6.99
CA LEU A 571 -19.88 -4.44 8.31
C LEU A 571 -20.48 -3.24 9.06
N ASN A 572 -21.09 -2.29 8.34
CA ASN A 572 -21.75 -1.12 8.91
C ASN A 572 -23.28 -1.31 9.05
N GLU A 573 -23.81 -2.50 8.78
CA GLU A 573 -25.19 -2.85 9.12
C GLU A 573 -25.34 -3.13 10.61
N GLU A 574 -26.53 -2.82 11.15
CA GLU A 574 -26.83 -3.07 12.57
C GLU A 574 -26.65 -4.55 12.92
N SER A 575 -27.08 -5.44 12.02
CA SER A 575 -26.85 -6.89 12.10
C SER A 575 -26.26 -7.40 10.78
N PRO A 576 -24.92 -7.58 10.72
CA PRO A 576 -24.23 -8.02 9.51
C PRO A 576 -24.57 -9.46 9.12
N ASP A 577 -24.81 -9.70 7.83
CA ASP A 577 -24.90 -11.05 7.27
C ASP A 577 -23.48 -11.63 7.06
N MET A 578 -23.04 -12.44 8.02
CA MET A 578 -21.72 -13.08 8.00
C MET A 578 -21.54 -14.10 6.87
N ILE A 579 -22.64 -14.67 6.34
CA ILE A 579 -22.57 -15.57 5.17
C ILE A 579 -22.26 -14.73 3.93
N GLN A 580 -22.99 -13.63 3.72
CA GLN A 580 -22.70 -12.71 2.63
C GLN A 580 -21.31 -12.09 2.75
N LEU A 581 -20.88 -11.72 3.97
CA LEU A 581 -19.53 -11.23 4.21
C LEU A 581 -18.47 -12.22 3.70
N ARG A 582 -18.57 -13.50 4.10
CA ARG A 582 -17.64 -14.55 3.65
C ARG A 582 -17.72 -14.80 2.14
N ASN A 583 -18.90 -14.76 1.55
CA ASN A 583 -19.07 -14.91 0.10
C ASN A 583 -18.34 -13.78 -0.66
N TRP A 584 -18.47 -12.54 -0.19
CA TRP A 584 -17.79 -11.40 -0.80
C TRP A 584 -16.28 -11.41 -0.57
N LEU A 585 -15.81 -11.86 0.59
CA LEU A 585 -14.38 -12.10 0.82
C LEU A 585 -13.84 -13.20 -0.10
N HIS A 586 -14.58 -14.29 -0.30
CA HIS A 586 -14.20 -15.35 -1.21
C HIS A 586 -14.14 -14.87 -2.67
N ASN A 587 -15.09 -14.00 -3.07
CA ASN A 587 -15.09 -13.34 -4.36
C ASN A 587 -13.85 -12.45 -4.58
N LEU A 588 -13.34 -11.75 -3.55
CA LEU A 588 -12.07 -11.04 -3.65
C LEU A 588 -10.91 -11.98 -3.91
N GLY A 589 -10.85 -13.07 -3.15
CA GLY A 589 -9.73 -14.01 -3.14
C GLY A 589 -8.44 -13.37 -2.62
N GLY A 590 -7.36 -14.16 -2.62
CA GLY A 590 -6.06 -13.74 -2.11
C GLY A 590 -5.92 -13.97 -0.60
N LEU A 591 -4.67 -14.10 -0.15
CA LEU A 591 -4.33 -14.47 1.22
C LEU A 591 -4.92 -13.52 2.27
N SER A 592 -5.00 -12.22 1.96
CA SER A 592 -5.60 -11.24 2.89
C SER A 592 -7.10 -11.47 3.09
N ALA A 593 -7.86 -11.72 2.02
CA ALA A 593 -9.30 -11.99 2.13
C ALA A 593 -9.58 -13.32 2.84
N GLU A 594 -8.77 -14.35 2.60
CA GLU A 594 -8.88 -15.63 3.31
C GLU A 594 -8.62 -15.48 4.82
N ARG A 595 -7.64 -14.67 5.20
CA ARG A 595 -7.39 -14.35 6.63
C ARG A 595 -8.56 -13.59 7.26
N GLN A 596 -9.29 -12.77 6.51
CA GLN A 596 -10.53 -12.16 6.97
C GLN A 596 -11.68 -13.19 7.10
N ILE A 597 -11.74 -14.21 6.24
CA ILE A 597 -12.70 -15.32 6.39
C ILE A 597 -12.39 -16.10 7.66
N VAL A 598 -11.12 -16.42 7.93
CA VAL A 598 -10.66 -17.01 9.21
C VAL A 598 -11.11 -16.15 10.39
N ALA A 599 -10.91 -14.83 10.33
CA ALA A 599 -11.35 -13.87 11.36
C ALA A 599 -12.88 -13.90 11.59
N SER A 600 -13.66 -14.07 10.51
CA SER A 600 -15.12 -14.15 10.58
C SER A 600 -15.59 -15.39 11.35
N PHE A 601 -14.88 -16.51 11.24
CA PHE A 601 -15.18 -17.72 12.01
C PHE A 601 -14.79 -17.55 13.48
N ILE A 602 -13.66 -16.91 13.77
CA ILE A 602 -13.24 -16.60 15.15
C ILE A 602 -14.28 -15.72 15.85
N GLN A 603 -14.79 -14.69 15.16
CA GLN A 603 -15.84 -13.82 15.69
C GLN A 603 -17.13 -14.58 16.05
N GLU A 604 -17.50 -15.61 15.27
CA GLU A 604 -18.63 -16.50 15.54
C GLU A 604 -18.31 -17.59 16.59
N GLY A 605 -17.08 -17.65 17.11
CA GLY A 605 -16.62 -18.69 18.05
C GLY A 605 -16.30 -20.03 17.38
N ARG A 606 -16.19 -20.08 16.06
CA ARG A 606 -15.99 -21.29 15.24
C ARG A 606 -14.51 -21.55 14.97
N TYR A 607 -13.74 -21.74 16.04
CA TYR A 607 -12.27 -21.88 15.96
C TYR A 607 -11.80 -23.09 15.13
N SER A 608 -12.51 -24.23 15.21
CA SER A 608 -12.16 -25.41 14.40
C SER A 608 -12.16 -25.07 12.90
N GLU A 609 -13.20 -24.38 12.43
CA GLU A 609 -13.33 -24.02 11.01
C GLU A 609 -12.32 -22.95 10.61
N ALA A 610 -12.00 -22.02 11.51
CA ALA A 610 -10.95 -21.02 11.31
C ALA A 610 -9.58 -21.69 11.12
N ILE A 611 -9.23 -22.66 11.97
CA ILE A 611 -7.95 -23.39 11.92
C ILE A 611 -7.89 -24.32 10.71
N ASP A 612 -8.98 -25.05 10.42
CA ASP A 612 -9.06 -25.92 9.26
C ASP A 612 -8.83 -25.12 7.96
N LEU A 613 -9.49 -23.98 7.80
CA LEU A 613 -9.24 -23.08 6.67
C LEU A 613 -7.79 -22.59 6.64
N ALA A 614 -7.27 -22.08 7.76
CA ALA A 614 -5.89 -21.57 7.84
C ALA A 614 -4.85 -22.63 7.44
N ASN A 615 -5.05 -23.90 7.80
CA ASN A 615 -4.15 -25.00 7.45
C ASN A 615 -4.17 -25.37 5.95
N THR A 616 -5.20 -24.98 5.20
CA THR A 616 -5.24 -25.20 3.74
C THR A 616 -4.47 -24.15 2.95
N LEU A 617 -4.29 -22.94 3.50
CA LEU A 617 -3.74 -21.78 2.78
C LEU A 617 -2.32 -22.00 2.22
N PRO A 618 -1.38 -22.69 2.91
CA PRO A 618 -0.07 -22.97 2.36
C PRO A 618 -0.09 -23.71 1.03
N MET A 619 -0.99 -24.71 0.90
CA MET A 619 -1.13 -25.49 -0.32
C MET A 619 -1.85 -24.68 -1.41
N VAL A 620 -2.91 -23.95 -1.05
CA VAL A 620 -3.70 -23.14 -2.00
C VAL A 620 -2.88 -22.02 -2.63
N TYR A 621 -2.01 -21.37 -1.84
CA TYR A 621 -1.19 -20.24 -2.29
C TYR A 621 0.27 -20.60 -2.54
N ALA A 622 0.63 -21.89 -2.51
CA ALA A 622 1.99 -22.39 -2.69
C ALA A 622 3.03 -21.63 -1.83
N LEU A 623 2.70 -21.39 -0.55
CA LEU A 623 3.56 -20.64 0.36
C LEU A 623 4.85 -21.43 0.64
N GLN A 624 6.00 -20.75 0.54
CA GLN A 624 7.33 -21.33 0.73
C GLN A 624 8.29 -20.33 1.40
N GLY A 625 9.37 -20.84 1.98
CA GLY A 625 10.40 -20.02 2.64
C GLY A 625 9.79 -19.10 3.71
N GLU A 626 10.22 -17.84 3.72
CA GLU A 626 9.76 -16.82 4.68
C GLU A 626 8.23 -16.68 4.72
N THR A 627 7.55 -16.77 3.57
CA THR A 627 6.07 -16.65 3.53
C THR A 627 5.34 -17.82 4.18
N LEU A 628 5.96 -19.02 4.19
CA LEU A 628 5.43 -20.19 4.91
C LEU A 628 5.68 -20.04 6.41
N ASP A 629 6.85 -19.54 6.80
CA ASP A 629 7.19 -19.29 8.20
C ASP A 629 6.25 -18.23 8.83
N GLU A 630 6.02 -17.11 8.12
CA GLU A 630 5.04 -16.08 8.52
C GLU A 630 3.63 -16.66 8.69
N HIS A 631 3.22 -17.60 7.81
CA HIS A 631 1.91 -18.25 7.91
C HIS A 631 1.84 -19.22 9.10
N ASN A 632 2.89 -19.98 9.36
CA ASN A 632 2.96 -20.86 10.51
C ASN A 632 2.88 -20.06 11.83
N ASN A 633 3.53 -18.91 11.91
CA ASN A 633 3.42 -18.00 13.04
C ASN A 633 1.99 -17.44 13.18
N PHE A 634 1.32 -17.13 12.08
CA PHE A 634 -0.10 -16.75 12.10
C PHE A 634 -0.99 -17.86 12.67
N VAL A 635 -0.76 -19.13 12.31
CA VAL A 635 -1.47 -20.28 12.89
C VAL A 635 -1.17 -20.44 14.39
N ALA A 636 0.07 -20.20 14.82
CA ALA A 636 0.41 -20.20 16.24
C ALA A 636 -0.36 -19.14 17.03
N MET A 637 -0.51 -17.93 16.46
CA MET A 637 -1.34 -16.87 17.05
C MET A 637 -2.82 -17.26 17.16
N LEU A 638 -3.37 -17.97 16.16
CA LEU A 638 -4.74 -18.49 16.20
C LEU A 638 -4.95 -19.47 17.35
N LEU A 639 -4.04 -20.45 17.50
CA LEU A 639 -4.08 -21.46 18.55
C LEU A 639 -3.94 -20.82 19.95
N MET A 640 -3.08 -19.81 20.09
CA MET A 640 -2.94 -19.08 21.34
C MET A 640 -4.24 -18.36 21.72
N ASN A 641 -4.87 -17.65 20.77
CA ASN A 641 -6.14 -16.96 21.02
C ASN A 641 -7.27 -17.95 21.38
N GLN A 642 -7.30 -19.15 20.78
CA GLN A 642 -8.23 -20.21 21.16
C GLN A 642 -8.01 -20.64 22.62
N ASN A 643 -6.76 -20.99 23.00
CA ASN A 643 -6.43 -21.45 24.35
C ASN A 643 -6.80 -20.42 25.42
N MET A 644 -6.46 -19.14 25.17
CA MET A 644 -6.81 -18.06 26.09
C MET A 644 -8.33 -17.95 26.28
N LEU A 645 -9.10 -18.11 25.20
CA LEU A 645 -10.56 -18.01 25.26
C LEU A 645 -11.19 -19.20 26.00
N GLU A 646 -10.71 -20.43 25.76
CA GLU A 646 -11.15 -21.64 26.47
C GLU A 646 -10.88 -21.58 27.99
N GLU A 647 -9.78 -20.93 28.38
CA GLU A 647 -9.39 -20.73 29.77
C GLU A 647 -9.99 -19.45 30.40
N ASN A 648 -10.79 -18.68 29.67
CA ASN A 648 -11.35 -17.37 30.08
C ASN A 648 -10.27 -16.35 30.50
N ARG A 649 -9.12 -16.36 29.81
CA ARG A 649 -7.97 -15.48 30.05
C ARG A 649 -7.98 -14.28 29.09
N GLY A 650 -7.60 -13.10 29.59
CA GLY A 650 -7.42 -11.88 28.79
C GLY A 650 -5.96 -11.65 28.40
N LEU A 651 -5.70 -10.58 27.64
CA LEU A 651 -4.33 -10.18 27.26
C LEU A 651 -3.44 -9.83 28.47
N GLU A 652 -4.03 -9.52 29.62
CA GLU A 652 -3.29 -9.28 30.86
C GLU A 652 -2.88 -10.58 31.58
N ASP A 653 -3.42 -11.73 31.16
CA ASP A 653 -3.20 -13.04 31.77
C ASP A 653 -2.30 -13.95 30.92
N LEU A 654 -1.43 -13.37 30.06
CA LEU A 654 -0.48 -14.15 29.25
C LEU A 654 0.50 -14.93 30.14
N THR A 655 0.78 -16.19 29.78
CA THR A 655 1.82 -16.97 30.47
C THR A 655 3.22 -16.47 30.12
N GLU A 656 4.24 -16.92 30.87
CA GLU A 656 5.64 -16.63 30.54
C GLU A 656 6.02 -17.13 29.14
N ASP A 657 5.54 -18.32 28.76
CA ASP A 657 5.80 -18.91 27.43
C ASP A 657 5.10 -18.11 26.31
N GLU A 658 3.83 -17.74 26.50
CA GLU A 658 3.09 -16.91 25.53
C GLU A 658 3.73 -15.52 25.38
N THR A 659 4.17 -14.93 26.50
CA THR A 659 4.90 -13.65 26.50
C THR A 659 6.22 -13.76 25.75
N ALA A 660 6.96 -14.87 25.90
CA ALA A 660 8.19 -15.11 25.16
C ALA A 660 7.92 -15.22 23.65
N ILE A 661 6.86 -15.93 23.24
CA ILE A 661 6.43 -16.02 21.83
C ILE A 661 6.05 -14.64 21.28
N MET A 662 5.29 -13.84 22.02
CA MET A 662 4.92 -12.49 21.57
C MET A 662 6.14 -11.60 21.37
N ASN A 663 7.11 -11.65 22.28
CA ASN A 663 8.34 -10.86 22.13
C ASN A 663 9.20 -11.33 20.95
N ASP A 664 9.29 -12.64 20.72
CA ASP A 664 10.00 -13.20 19.57
C ASP A 664 9.37 -12.75 18.25
N PHE A 665 8.06 -12.95 18.08
CA PHE A 665 7.33 -12.52 16.88
C PHE A 665 7.40 -11.00 16.69
N ALA A 666 7.29 -10.22 17.75
CA ALA A 666 7.34 -8.77 17.65
C ALA A 666 8.66 -8.25 17.05
N VAL A 667 9.77 -8.96 17.27
CA VAL A 667 11.12 -8.59 16.83
C VAL A 667 11.50 -9.26 15.50
N ASN A 668 11.13 -10.53 15.31
CA ASN A 668 11.66 -11.37 14.23
C ASN A 668 10.67 -11.62 13.08
N ASP A 669 9.38 -11.28 13.23
CA ASP A 669 8.35 -11.50 12.21
C ASP A 669 7.87 -10.17 11.59
N ASN A 670 8.01 -10.05 10.27
CA ASN A 670 7.59 -8.89 9.48
C ASN A 670 6.16 -9.02 8.91
N GLY A 671 5.58 -10.22 9.01
CA GLY A 671 4.25 -10.57 8.56
C GLY A 671 3.15 -10.17 9.55
N LEU A 672 2.02 -10.87 9.43
CA LEU A 672 0.83 -10.59 10.23
C LEU A 672 1.04 -10.93 11.71
N ALA A 673 1.64 -12.08 12.01
CA ALA A 673 1.86 -12.50 13.39
C ALA A 673 2.75 -11.50 14.14
N GLY A 674 3.82 -11.01 13.53
CA GLY A 674 4.64 -9.95 14.11
C GLY A 674 3.90 -8.65 14.35
N THR A 675 3.01 -8.23 13.43
CA THR A 675 2.18 -7.02 13.60
C THR A 675 1.23 -7.16 14.78
N LEU A 676 0.59 -8.32 14.93
CA LEU A 676 -0.31 -8.62 16.04
C LEU A 676 0.45 -8.72 17.36
N ALA A 677 1.60 -9.39 17.37
CA ALA A 677 2.48 -9.52 18.53
C ALA A 677 2.98 -8.15 19.02
N ARG A 678 3.47 -7.30 18.11
CA ARG A 678 3.79 -5.89 18.41
C ARG A 678 2.60 -5.20 19.05
N SER A 679 1.43 -5.28 18.43
CA SER A 679 0.21 -4.64 18.96
C SER A 679 -0.17 -5.12 20.38
N ILE A 680 -0.02 -6.41 20.67
CA ILE A 680 -0.26 -6.98 22.01
C ILE A 680 0.78 -6.46 23.00
N VAL A 681 2.07 -6.49 22.65
CA VAL A 681 3.15 -5.99 23.51
C VAL A 681 2.98 -4.50 23.81
N GLU A 682 2.60 -3.69 22.82
CA GLU A 682 2.29 -2.25 23.03
C GLU A 682 1.10 -2.05 23.96
N THR A 683 0.08 -2.90 23.84
CA THR A 683 -1.12 -2.86 24.69
C THR A 683 -0.78 -3.13 26.15
N ILE A 684 0.09 -4.12 26.42
CA ILE A 684 0.45 -4.55 27.77
C ILE A 684 1.51 -3.63 28.39
N SER A 685 2.57 -3.33 27.66
CA SER A 685 3.72 -2.55 28.16
C SER A 685 3.47 -1.04 28.16
N GLY A 686 2.52 -0.57 27.33
CA GLY A 686 2.30 0.84 27.07
C GLY A 686 3.44 1.52 26.30
N GLN A 687 4.41 0.77 25.76
CA GLN A 687 5.51 1.31 24.94
C GLN A 687 5.32 0.92 23.47
N PRO A 688 5.30 1.87 22.52
CA PRO A 688 5.17 1.58 21.10
C PRO A 688 6.48 1.10 20.48
N PHE A 689 6.35 0.41 19.36
CA PHE A 689 7.47 0.15 18.46
C PHE A 689 7.73 1.37 17.60
N ALA A 690 8.89 2.01 17.80
CA ALA A 690 9.35 3.12 16.97
C ALA A 690 9.48 2.67 15.52
N ASN A 691 8.81 3.35 14.60
CA ASN A 691 8.77 2.97 13.19
C ASN A 691 8.83 4.22 12.31
N CYS A 692 9.89 5.03 12.45
CA CYS A 692 10.07 6.17 11.58
C CYS A 692 10.68 5.77 10.25
N PRO A 693 10.15 6.26 9.11
CA PRO A 693 10.67 5.89 7.82
C PRO A 693 11.96 6.68 7.56
N SER A 694 12.93 6.04 6.91
CA SER A 694 14.05 6.76 6.31
C SER A 694 13.59 7.37 4.98
N LEU A 695 13.75 8.68 4.83
CA LEU A 695 13.59 9.38 3.55
C LEU A 695 14.95 9.65 2.88
N GLN A 696 16.01 8.99 3.36
CA GLN A 696 17.28 8.93 2.67
C GLN A 696 17.18 7.78 1.68
N GLY A 697 16.96 8.10 0.40
CA GLY A 697 17.03 7.11 -0.65
C GLY A 697 18.41 6.46 -0.59
N GLU A 698 18.47 5.18 -0.24
CA GLU A 698 19.69 4.44 -0.50
C GLU A 698 19.91 4.51 -2.00
N LEU A 699 21.08 5.01 -2.40
CA LEU A 699 21.55 5.02 -3.78
C LEU A 699 21.65 3.56 -4.22
N SER A 700 20.54 2.95 -4.62
CA SER A 700 20.56 1.70 -5.38
C SER A 700 21.51 1.96 -6.53
N TYR A 701 22.57 1.15 -6.57
CA TYR A 701 23.83 1.42 -7.28
C TYR A 701 23.59 2.13 -8.61
N LYS A 702 23.90 3.43 -8.65
CA LYS A 702 23.94 4.22 -9.89
C LYS A 702 24.83 3.51 -10.89
N SER A 703 24.22 2.78 -11.81
CA SER A 703 24.81 2.41 -13.08
C SER A 703 23.94 3.01 -14.19
N SER A 704 23.69 4.31 -14.12
CA SER A 704 23.51 5.08 -15.34
C SER A 704 24.87 5.18 -16.02
N ALA A 705 25.28 4.13 -16.73
CA ALA A 705 26.40 4.24 -17.65
C ALA A 705 26.04 5.28 -18.71
N ILE A 706 26.99 6.17 -19.01
CA ILE A 706 26.85 7.15 -20.08
C ILE A 706 26.70 6.38 -21.39
N VAL A 707 25.49 6.39 -21.95
CA VAL A 707 25.16 5.73 -23.22
C VAL A 707 26.11 6.24 -24.31
N ASN A 708 26.89 5.35 -24.90
CA ASN A 708 27.80 5.67 -26.00
C ASN A 708 27.01 5.73 -27.32
N PRO A 709 26.82 6.91 -27.94
CA PRO A 709 26.01 7.07 -29.16
C PRO A 709 26.50 6.23 -30.34
N ASN A 710 27.78 5.83 -30.35
CA ASN A 710 28.36 5.00 -31.40
C ASN A 710 27.81 3.57 -31.42
N HIS A 711 27.33 3.04 -30.29
CA HIS A 711 26.73 1.70 -30.22
C HIS A 711 25.28 1.69 -30.74
N LEU A 712 24.52 2.76 -30.47
CA LEU A 712 23.16 2.97 -31.00
C LEU A 712 23.13 3.07 -32.53
N ALA A 713 24.12 3.73 -33.13
CA ALA A 713 24.20 3.87 -34.58
C ALA A 713 24.32 2.51 -35.30
N GLY A 714 25.12 1.58 -34.76
CA GLY A 714 25.26 0.23 -35.30
C GLY A 714 23.97 -0.59 -35.30
N TYR A 715 23.08 -0.35 -34.33
CA TYR A 715 21.82 -1.07 -34.15
C TYR A 715 20.74 -0.66 -35.18
N PHE A 716 20.69 0.62 -35.57
CA PHE A 716 19.78 1.09 -36.63
C PHE A 716 20.28 0.77 -38.06
N GLY A 717 21.26 -0.11 -38.21
CA GLY A 717 21.82 -0.51 -39.50
C GLY A 717 22.89 0.43 -40.06
N LEU A 718 23.34 1.44 -39.30
CA LEU A 718 24.45 2.30 -39.70
C LEU A 718 25.77 1.54 -39.54
N SER A 719 26.40 1.17 -40.66
CA SER A 719 27.72 0.56 -40.67
C SER A 719 28.64 1.26 -41.66
N ILE A 720 29.90 1.47 -41.29
CA ILE A 720 30.99 1.86 -42.18
C ILE A 720 32.23 1.02 -41.92
N SER A 721 32.91 0.58 -42.98
CA SER A 721 34.23 -0.04 -42.90
C SER A 721 35.11 0.46 -44.05
N VAL A 722 36.42 0.46 -43.86
CA VAL A 722 37.37 1.05 -44.82
C VAL A 722 38.46 0.05 -45.23
N LYS A 723 38.61 -0.19 -46.54
CA LYS A 723 39.55 -1.18 -47.10
C LYS A 723 40.10 -0.75 -48.48
N PRO A 724 41.40 -0.96 -48.79
CA PRO A 724 42.44 -1.38 -47.86
C PRO A 724 42.73 -0.29 -46.82
N ASN A 725 43.08 -0.73 -45.61
CA ASN A 725 43.46 0.13 -44.50
C ASN A 725 44.56 -0.59 -43.70
N PRO A 726 45.83 -0.17 -43.78
CA PRO A 726 46.31 1.10 -44.33
C PRO A 726 46.17 1.26 -45.85
N ALA A 727 45.89 2.49 -46.31
CA ALA A 727 45.69 2.89 -47.69
C ALA A 727 46.93 3.54 -48.29
N ASN A 728 47.17 3.29 -49.58
CA ASN A 728 48.27 3.91 -50.34
C ASN A 728 47.70 4.93 -51.34
N SER A 729 47.39 4.52 -52.58
CA SER A 729 46.84 5.40 -53.62
C SER A 729 45.31 5.50 -53.65
N TRP A 730 44.61 4.59 -52.97
CA TRP A 730 43.15 4.60 -52.85
C TRP A 730 42.68 3.83 -51.61
N THR A 731 41.45 4.10 -51.18
CA THR A 731 40.68 3.25 -50.26
C THR A 731 39.22 3.19 -50.70
N SER A 732 38.45 2.29 -50.11
CA SER A 732 37.00 2.22 -50.30
C SER A 732 36.28 2.18 -48.96
N PHE A 733 35.18 2.91 -48.87
CA PHE A 733 34.25 2.87 -47.75
C PHE A 733 33.07 1.98 -48.11
N ASP A 734 32.97 0.82 -47.46
CA ASP A 734 31.78 -0.03 -47.50
C ASP A 734 30.81 0.48 -46.42
N PHE A 735 29.57 0.79 -46.80
CA PHE A 735 28.60 1.39 -45.89
C PHE A 735 27.21 0.76 -46.00
N THR A 736 26.47 0.80 -44.89
CA THR A 736 25.02 0.53 -44.80
C THR A 736 24.37 1.65 -43.98
N LEU A 737 23.18 2.09 -44.39
CA LEU A 737 22.36 3.13 -43.76
C LEU A 737 21.06 2.52 -43.22
N PRO A 738 20.40 3.16 -42.24
CA PRO A 738 19.03 2.86 -41.85
C PRO A 738 18.05 2.97 -43.05
N GLU A 739 16.97 2.18 -43.08
CA GLU A 739 16.04 2.06 -44.21
C GLU A 739 15.33 3.38 -44.59
N ASP A 740 15.27 4.33 -43.67
CA ASP A 740 14.55 5.61 -43.74
C ASP A 740 15.49 6.84 -43.79
N ALA A 741 16.79 6.64 -43.99
CA ALA A 741 17.77 7.72 -44.10
C ALA A 741 17.57 8.55 -45.39
N LYS A 742 17.13 9.81 -45.24
CA LYS A 742 16.93 10.75 -46.37
C LYS A 742 18.18 11.52 -46.78
N ASP A 743 19.07 11.78 -45.83
CA ASP A 743 20.32 12.53 -46.02
C ASP A 743 21.48 11.79 -45.34
N ALA A 744 22.44 11.28 -46.12
CA ALA A 744 23.61 10.58 -45.61
C ALA A 744 24.91 10.99 -46.30
N ARG A 745 26.01 11.03 -45.55
CA ARG A 745 27.33 11.41 -46.06
C ARG A 745 28.48 10.80 -45.25
N ILE A 746 29.65 10.69 -45.86
CA ILE A 746 30.91 10.36 -45.19
C ILE A 746 31.75 11.64 -45.12
N GLU A 747 32.15 12.06 -43.91
CA GLU A 747 33.10 13.15 -43.72
C GLU A 747 34.47 12.60 -43.34
N ILE A 748 35.51 13.11 -44.00
CA ILE A 748 36.90 12.76 -43.72
C ILE A 748 37.54 13.96 -43.03
N ALA A 749 37.98 13.78 -41.79
CA ALA A 749 38.62 14.81 -41.00
C ALA A 749 40.11 14.51 -40.78
N SER A 750 40.92 15.56 -40.78
CA SER A 750 42.33 15.53 -40.39
C SER A 750 42.50 15.08 -38.92
N PRO A 751 43.71 14.69 -38.49
CA PRO A 751 44.00 14.43 -37.08
C PRO A 751 43.64 15.61 -36.14
N ALA A 752 43.63 16.84 -36.66
CA ALA A 752 43.27 18.05 -35.93
C ALA A 752 41.75 18.35 -35.93
N GLY A 753 40.92 17.46 -36.49
CA GLY A 753 39.45 17.60 -36.52
C GLY A 753 38.90 18.46 -37.65
N ALA A 754 39.74 19.09 -38.48
CA ALA A 754 39.29 19.85 -39.65
C ALA A 754 38.78 18.91 -40.75
N VAL A 755 37.55 19.14 -41.24
CA VAL A 755 36.95 18.38 -42.36
C VAL A 755 37.70 18.69 -43.64
N ILE A 756 38.23 17.63 -44.28
CA ILE A 756 38.98 17.68 -45.52
C ILE A 756 38.05 17.47 -46.72
N GLU A 757 37.11 16.52 -46.58
CA GLU A 757 36.19 16.17 -47.65
C GLU A 757 34.87 15.64 -47.08
N SER A 758 33.78 15.84 -47.83
CA SER A 758 32.44 15.35 -47.50
C SER A 758 31.83 14.70 -48.73
N ILE A 759 31.48 13.42 -48.63
CA ILE A 759 31.03 12.57 -49.73
C ILE A 759 29.55 12.25 -49.50
N PRO A 760 28.61 12.80 -50.29
CA PRO A 760 27.19 12.45 -50.17
C PRO A 760 26.92 11.01 -50.63
N LEU A 761 25.98 10.35 -49.97
CA LEU A 761 25.54 8.99 -50.25
C LEU A 761 24.10 9.00 -50.76
N SER A 762 23.82 8.18 -51.77
CA SER A 762 22.52 8.14 -52.46
C SER A 762 21.88 6.75 -52.49
N SER A 763 22.44 5.78 -51.77
CA SER A 763 21.93 4.41 -51.67
C SER A 763 21.97 3.95 -50.21
N ILE A 764 21.08 3.02 -49.83
CA ILE A 764 21.01 2.50 -48.46
C ILE A 764 22.22 1.60 -48.13
N LYS A 765 22.79 0.94 -49.14
CA LYS A 765 24.02 0.15 -49.00
C LYS A 765 24.90 0.38 -50.22
N GLY A 766 26.21 0.33 -50.06
CA GLY A 766 27.12 0.48 -51.18
C GLY A 766 28.59 0.60 -50.80
N GLN A 767 29.40 0.88 -51.81
CA GLN A 767 30.81 1.14 -51.66
C GLN A 767 31.14 2.50 -52.31
N LYS A 768 31.96 3.32 -51.64
CA LYS A 768 32.52 4.56 -52.20
C LYS A 768 34.03 4.48 -52.27
N LEU A 769 34.56 4.59 -53.49
CA LEU A 769 35.99 4.69 -53.73
C LEU A 769 36.48 6.11 -53.41
N PHE A 770 37.65 6.21 -52.78
CA PHE A 770 38.27 7.46 -52.37
C PHE A 770 39.75 7.51 -52.75
N ASP A 771 40.18 8.62 -53.37
CA ASP A 771 41.56 8.84 -53.83
C ASP A 771 42.41 9.44 -52.70
N THR A 772 43.29 8.63 -52.12
CA THR A 772 44.11 9.02 -50.97
C THR A 772 45.41 9.74 -51.36
N ARG A 773 45.74 9.89 -52.66
CA ARG A 773 47.01 10.49 -53.13
C ARG A 773 47.18 11.98 -52.77
N LYS A 774 46.09 12.66 -52.42
CA LYS A 774 46.10 14.08 -52.02
C LYS A 774 46.27 14.26 -50.51
N LEU A 775 46.31 13.18 -49.74
CA LEU A 775 46.41 13.20 -48.30
C LEU A 775 47.83 12.84 -47.86
N SER A 776 48.36 13.54 -46.86
CA SER A 776 49.66 13.22 -46.27
C SER A 776 49.58 11.94 -45.41
N PRO A 777 50.70 11.24 -45.16
CA PRO A 777 50.74 10.12 -44.22
C PRO A 777 50.20 10.49 -42.85
N GLY A 778 49.36 9.62 -42.28
CA GLY A 778 48.69 9.90 -41.01
C GLY A 778 47.43 9.09 -40.78
N VAL A 779 46.75 9.36 -39.66
CA VAL A 779 45.48 8.74 -39.26
C VAL A 779 44.37 9.77 -39.39
N TYR A 780 43.40 9.50 -40.25
CA TYR A 780 42.24 10.33 -40.50
C TYR A 780 41.00 9.70 -39.88
N ASN A 781 40.07 10.53 -39.40
CA ASN A 781 38.78 10.06 -38.91
C ASN A 781 37.76 10.16 -40.04
N CYS A 782 37.11 9.06 -40.38
CA CYS A 782 36.08 8.99 -41.41
C CYS A 782 34.75 8.69 -40.73
N THR A 783 33.86 9.68 -40.69
CA THR A 783 32.57 9.58 -39.99
C THR A 783 31.43 9.49 -41.00
N LEU A 784 30.68 8.40 -40.94
CA LEU A 784 29.42 8.22 -41.64
C LEU A 784 28.30 8.89 -40.84
N PHE A 785 27.53 9.77 -41.47
CA PHE A 785 26.37 10.44 -40.88
C PHE A 785 25.08 10.03 -41.61
N ALA A 786 24.01 9.78 -40.86
CA ALA A 786 22.64 9.62 -41.36
C ALA A 786 21.65 10.19 -40.33
N GLY A 787 21.08 11.37 -40.59
CA GLY A 787 20.23 12.08 -39.63
C GLY A 787 20.97 12.38 -38.30
N ALA A 788 20.44 11.87 -37.18
CA ALA A 788 21.05 12.01 -35.85
C ALA A 788 22.11 10.93 -35.53
N PHE A 789 22.27 9.93 -36.39
CA PHE A 789 23.21 8.83 -36.17
C PHE A 789 24.56 9.09 -36.83
N SER A 790 25.64 8.67 -36.16
CA SER A 790 26.98 8.71 -36.73
C SER A 790 27.83 7.52 -36.31
N GLN A 791 28.71 7.03 -37.20
CA GLN A 791 29.71 6.03 -36.87
C GLN A 791 31.06 6.42 -37.48
N THR A 792 32.15 6.29 -36.72
CA THR A 792 33.49 6.70 -37.16
C THR A 792 34.44 5.52 -37.30
N VAL A 793 35.16 5.45 -38.42
CA VAL A 793 36.30 4.55 -38.64
C VAL A 793 37.58 5.31 -38.89
N LYS A 794 38.73 4.71 -38.55
CA LYS A 794 40.04 5.30 -38.80
C LYS A 794 40.57 4.88 -40.17
N LEU A 795 41.01 5.84 -40.98
CA LEU A 795 41.75 5.62 -42.22
C LEU A 795 43.24 5.92 -41.99
N ILE A 796 44.12 4.94 -42.21
CA ILE A 796 45.57 5.06 -42.05
C ILE A 796 46.20 5.21 -43.44
N ILE A 797 47.04 6.22 -43.65
CA ILE A 797 47.74 6.48 -44.93
C ILE A 797 49.25 6.32 -44.72
N GLN A 798 49.91 5.53 -45.59
CA GLN A 798 51.28 5.04 -45.37
C GLN A 798 52.34 5.40 -46.43
N HIS A 799 52.02 6.21 -47.45
CA HIS A 799 52.88 6.39 -48.63
C HIS A 799 53.81 7.60 -48.61
#